data_AF-A0A7R8CEJ8-F1
#
_entry.id   AF-A0A7R8CEJ8-F1
#
_cell.length_a   1.000
_cell.length_b   1.000
_cell.length_c   1.000
_cell.angle_alpha   90.00
_cell.angle_beta   90.00
_cell.angle_gamma   90.00
#
_symmetry.space_group_name_H-M   'P 1'
#
loop_
_entity.id
_entity.type
_entity.pdbx_description
1 polymer ?
#
loop_
_entity_poly.entity_id
_entity_poly.type
_entity_poly.pdbx_seq_one_letter_code
_entity_poly.pdbx_strand_id
1 'polypeptide(L)'
;MMEEVQDLLSDYEELKGRDGARLSGEGSSVLDSRIFELLFYCYRKCSKKLIVIQYVPSLVFLYSVEVEEKGEGASASASATQKLETLLLTLYNSNLELLSQEFRLPVLTQSSIFHDASRIEVNEMRAWKMASPSITTPQPIVIQRITAQNRQRVIAFLYRLFNHHLGDYPKFILKSFCNLSITLLQKGYPKRPTSSNFRLPSISRIRLSGPGLLELLYGGYFCFYNNLQRLGSQLVDCVHFRGVADANPGVLSAAVAAQSLLMSQGAQSVSVSTPTFSQIAKNMITNASFRTKKMGDDIPVVDSDAPSSLPNDVQNSNGNINGNQALASISEENGGVSGTSFIVNKFDDETNSGKIHPINACVDLKEKIISKLPLKKKNRSCESNNNNDGIVSIKVAFSNNNNTSNNSGTSSTPTTNTTTSITTTCSTIIPLSQPLSLNNYSSMSDKNKLEMLLLKKKQPHYSNNGELIEIESLEQVEELIKKKNLPTETISIHSPESVLLFFNFPSMNATKACSSKNQIPSTEQLKLLRGQMEENGIVAYLIPMDNDKRIQWISGFSGSQAKVVVTLSEAALWTDGRYFLQASNQLDCNWRLVKEGEPDEPSISSWIKNNLDRSDEVGSDPNLLGAKTWLQYMEELGSIELESIDENLIDSVRTDNYTIPEVRIVEHPLEFAGKERNVKIEEIRKELDEKEYDGMVVTEEDEIAWLFNLRGEKEIDINNMVNRNPTFKSLVYLPTLKNETIYLWCDLAQFEDISILTNDSSLDLEIEDIDDAHASLSSILADNIPQDSRILIPSKSVYKPGSPYSIYKIASDKGHLDVSPIIEAKSIKNPTEIIKGMKASHERDAVALIEFVSFLEDCIVNKEERNWTEINAAQTLFQIRSKKKFNKGLSFGTISAFGSNGAIIHYRPEENTNKAIDNSSLYLLDSGGQYLDGTTDVTRTFHFGSPTDNQIQMYTRVLAAAIDIASVVAPVGVIDRNIDYAARKHFYNIGKDYRHGTGHGIGSYLNVHEGHTRLAMEKTGSPIKPGMFFSDEPGYYEDGKFGIRLETILQAIKNPDLSNNNPYGDFLNFEPVSLVPFEPKLIDKTYLTISQREWLNDYNALLNTTIAPLLEHDELAHEYLMSRINENYLEIHTTRGHFPPLFKHSNIFGNNS
;
A
#
# COMPACT_ATOMS: atom_id res chain seq x y z
N MET A 1 -16.52 52.28 -34.09
CA MET A 1 -15.05 52.31 -33.97
C MET A 1 -14.50 51.07 -33.31
N MET A 2 -14.87 50.77 -32.05
CA MET A 2 -14.58 49.46 -31.46
C MET A 2 -15.35 48.34 -32.18
N GLU A 3 -16.64 48.58 -32.50
CA GLU A 3 -17.42 47.66 -33.35
C GLU A 3 -16.79 47.49 -34.72
N GLU A 4 -16.52 48.58 -35.47
CA GLU A 4 -15.85 48.53 -36.78
C GLU A 4 -14.56 47.68 -36.81
N VAL A 5 -13.73 47.71 -35.75
CA VAL A 5 -12.52 46.86 -35.64
C VAL A 5 -12.87 45.39 -35.37
N GLN A 6 -13.96 45.13 -34.66
CA GLN A 6 -14.44 43.80 -34.33
C GLN A 6 -15.19 43.16 -35.52
N ASP A 7 -15.93 43.94 -36.30
CA ASP A 7 -16.60 43.53 -37.54
C ASP A 7 -15.56 43.13 -38.60
N LEU A 8 -14.56 44.00 -38.86
CA LEU A 8 -13.49 43.73 -39.84
C LEU A 8 -12.57 42.56 -39.46
N LEU A 9 -12.51 42.17 -38.19
CA LEU A 9 -11.87 40.93 -37.75
C LEU A 9 -12.79 39.71 -37.87
N SER A 10 -14.09 39.88 -37.71
CA SER A 10 -15.10 38.82 -37.85
C SER A 10 -15.29 38.40 -39.31
N ASP A 11 -15.34 39.35 -40.25
CA ASP A 11 -15.32 39.09 -41.70
C ASP A 11 -14.13 38.22 -42.12
N TYR A 12 -12.97 38.44 -41.48
CA TYR A 12 -11.74 37.67 -41.74
C TYR A 12 -11.75 36.27 -41.07
N GLU A 13 -12.45 36.07 -39.95
CA GLU A 13 -12.70 34.74 -39.41
C GLU A 13 -13.71 33.95 -40.28
N GLU A 14 -14.76 34.60 -40.80
CA GLU A 14 -15.81 33.94 -41.61
C GLU A 14 -15.32 33.49 -43.00
N LEU A 15 -14.37 34.22 -43.60
CA LEU A 15 -13.73 33.87 -44.88
C LEU A 15 -13.02 32.49 -44.91
N LYS A 16 -12.89 31.80 -43.77
CA LYS A 16 -12.38 30.41 -43.68
C LYS A 16 -13.47 29.33 -43.87
N GLY A 17 -14.75 29.71 -43.89
CA GLY A 17 -15.89 28.77 -43.82
C GLY A 17 -16.21 28.00 -45.10
N ARG A 18 -15.50 28.24 -46.21
CA ARG A 18 -15.69 27.56 -47.50
C ARG A 18 -14.34 27.06 -48.03
N ASP A 19 -14.39 26.07 -48.92
CA ASP A 19 -13.24 25.25 -49.28
C ASP A 19 -11.99 26.01 -49.74
N GLY A 20 -10.82 25.37 -49.52
CA GLY A 20 -9.48 25.96 -49.62
C GLY A 20 -9.09 26.47 -51.01
N ALA A 21 -9.66 27.61 -51.41
CA ALA A 21 -9.28 28.36 -52.58
C ALA A 21 -7.97 29.13 -52.36
N ARG A 22 -7.23 29.36 -53.44
CA ARG A 22 -6.09 30.27 -53.44
C ARG A 22 -6.60 31.71 -53.31
N LEU A 23 -5.92 32.54 -52.51
CA LEU A 23 -6.03 34.00 -52.60
C LEU A 23 -5.31 34.49 -53.89
N SER A 24 -5.90 34.18 -55.04
CA SER A 24 -5.37 34.56 -56.36
C SER A 24 -6.13 35.73 -56.95
N GLY A 25 -5.58 36.94 -56.80
CA GLY A 25 -5.99 38.13 -57.53
C GLY A 25 -7.07 38.98 -56.84
N GLU A 26 -6.85 40.29 -56.89
CA GLU A 26 -7.86 41.38 -56.92
C GLU A 26 -8.83 41.56 -55.74
N GLY A 27 -8.87 40.66 -54.74
CA GLY A 27 -9.54 40.89 -53.44
C GLY A 27 -8.71 41.68 -52.40
N SER A 28 -7.60 42.28 -52.80
CA SER A 28 -6.51 42.68 -51.89
C SER A 28 -6.65 44.09 -51.29
N SER A 29 -7.62 44.30 -50.38
CA SER A 29 -7.73 45.56 -49.61
C SER A 29 -8.35 45.49 -48.21
N VAL A 30 -8.58 44.30 -47.65
CA VAL A 30 -9.27 44.09 -46.35
C VAL A 30 -8.57 44.78 -45.15
N LEU A 31 -7.28 45.11 -45.28
CA LEU A 31 -6.50 45.85 -44.28
C LEU A 31 -6.71 47.38 -44.43
N ASP A 32 -7.83 47.91 -43.94
CA ASP A 32 -8.01 49.37 -43.84
C ASP A 32 -6.96 49.97 -42.90
N SER A 33 -6.01 50.68 -43.51
CA SER A 33 -4.87 51.26 -42.80
C SER A 33 -5.23 52.30 -41.73
N ARG A 34 -6.48 52.80 -41.72
CA ARG A 34 -7.02 53.69 -40.66
C ARG A 34 -7.16 52.97 -39.33
N ILE A 35 -7.43 51.65 -39.32
CA ILE A 35 -7.54 50.84 -38.09
C ILE A 35 -6.25 50.91 -37.28
N PHE A 36 -5.10 50.72 -37.93
CA PHE A 36 -3.80 50.71 -37.24
C PHE A 36 -3.41 52.10 -36.71
N GLU A 37 -3.80 53.17 -37.40
CA GLU A 37 -3.61 54.54 -36.94
C GLU A 37 -4.49 54.84 -35.71
N LEU A 38 -5.74 54.39 -35.71
CA LEU A 38 -6.66 54.53 -34.58
C LEU A 38 -6.20 53.71 -33.36
N LEU A 39 -5.82 52.45 -33.54
CA LEU A 39 -5.26 51.61 -32.47
C LEU A 39 -3.95 52.19 -31.91
N PHE A 40 -3.05 52.67 -32.78
CA PHE A 40 -1.82 53.37 -32.37
C PHE A 40 -2.13 54.64 -31.58
N TYR A 41 -3.09 55.46 -32.03
CA TYR A 41 -3.51 56.66 -31.33
C TYR A 41 -4.12 56.34 -29.96
N CYS A 42 -5.04 55.38 -29.89
CA CYS A 42 -5.62 54.90 -28.64
C CYS A 42 -4.53 54.44 -27.65
N TYR A 43 -3.54 53.67 -28.12
CA TYR A 43 -2.46 53.19 -27.27
C TYR A 43 -1.51 54.31 -26.79
N ARG A 44 -1.24 55.31 -27.63
CA ARG A 44 -0.32 56.42 -27.34
C ARG A 44 -0.95 57.59 -26.59
N LYS A 45 -2.27 57.78 -26.65
CA LYS A 45 -2.97 58.97 -26.13
C LYS A 45 -4.13 58.69 -25.18
N CYS A 46 -4.77 57.53 -25.21
CA CYS A 46 -5.85 57.20 -24.29
C CYS A 46 -5.34 56.44 -23.07
N SER A 47 -6.01 56.59 -21.93
CA SER A 47 -5.73 55.83 -20.70
C SER A 47 -6.05 54.33 -20.82
N LYS A 48 -6.84 53.94 -21.82
CA LYS A 48 -7.34 52.56 -22.02
C LYS A 48 -6.40 51.68 -22.86
N LYS A 49 -5.11 51.61 -22.48
CA LYS A 49 -4.08 50.82 -23.22
C LYS A 49 -4.45 49.35 -23.40
N LEU A 50 -5.02 48.73 -22.36
CA LEU A 50 -5.47 47.33 -22.32
C LEU A 50 -6.34 46.95 -23.54
N ILE A 51 -7.24 47.84 -23.95
CA ILE A 51 -8.17 47.62 -25.07
C ILE A 51 -7.44 47.43 -26.41
N VAL A 52 -6.23 47.97 -26.57
CA VAL A 52 -5.41 47.73 -27.78
C VAL A 52 -4.58 46.45 -27.65
N ILE A 53 -4.15 46.10 -26.43
CA ILE A 53 -3.39 44.86 -26.17
C ILE A 53 -4.26 43.62 -26.45
N GLN A 54 -5.57 43.68 -26.18
CA GLN A 54 -6.49 42.57 -26.44
C GLN A 54 -6.50 42.07 -27.90
N TYR A 55 -6.14 42.93 -28.86
CA TYR A 55 -6.06 42.60 -30.29
C TYR A 55 -4.69 42.07 -30.74
N VAL A 56 -3.70 41.95 -29.85
CA VAL A 56 -2.37 41.42 -30.17
C VAL A 56 -2.41 40.09 -30.92
N PRO A 57 -3.23 39.09 -30.54
CA PRO A 57 -3.32 37.83 -31.28
C PRO A 57 -3.74 38.02 -32.74
N SER A 58 -4.69 38.91 -33.00
CA SER A 58 -5.18 39.26 -34.34
C SER A 58 -4.12 40.02 -35.14
N LEU A 59 -3.46 41.00 -34.52
CA LEU A 59 -2.40 41.81 -35.15
C LEU A 59 -1.17 40.96 -35.51
N VAL A 60 -0.77 40.03 -34.62
CA VAL A 60 0.32 39.07 -34.84
C VAL A 60 -0.07 38.05 -35.91
N PHE A 61 -1.31 37.55 -35.90
CA PHE A 61 -1.80 36.64 -36.94
C PHE A 61 -1.75 37.29 -38.33
N LEU A 62 -2.32 38.49 -38.47
CA LEU A 62 -2.32 39.26 -39.72
C LEU A 62 -0.89 39.54 -40.20
N TYR A 63 0.01 40.00 -39.32
CA TYR A 63 1.41 40.24 -39.66
C TYR A 63 2.12 38.96 -40.13
N SER A 64 1.93 37.85 -39.43
CA SER A 64 2.60 36.58 -39.72
C SER A 64 2.11 35.95 -41.03
N VAL A 65 0.83 36.14 -41.38
CA VAL A 65 0.28 35.74 -42.68
C VAL A 65 0.83 36.62 -43.82
N GLU A 66 0.74 37.94 -43.66
CA GLU A 66 1.13 38.94 -44.66
C GLU A 66 2.62 38.85 -45.04
N VAL A 67 3.50 38.58 -44.07
CA VAL A 67 4.94 38.42 -44.29
C VAL A 67 5.27 37.10 -45.00
N GLU A 68 4.54 36.03 -44.71
CA GLU A 68 4.81 34.68 -45.24
C GLU A 68 4.22 34.51 -46.66
N GLU A 69 3.08 35.13 -46.96
CA GLU A 69 2.42 35.05 -48.30
C GLU A 69 3.08 35.94 -49.36
N LYS A 70 3.74 37.04 -48.97
CA LYS A 70 4.46 37.93 -49.89
C LYS A 70 5.88 37.50 -50.22
N GLY A 71 6.48 36.64 -49.39
CA GLY A 71 7.87 36.23 -49.51
C GLY A 71 8.88 37.36 -49.21
N GLU A 72 10.14 36.97 -48.96
CA GLU A 72 11.18 37.91 -48.52
C GLU A 72 11.74 38.75 -49.70
N GLY A 73 10.92 39.68 -50.21
CA GLY A 73 11.33 40.67 -51.21
C GLY A 73 10.21 41.52 -51.86
N ALA A 74 8.93 41.17 -51.74
CA ALA A 74 7.86 41.78 -52.54
C ALA A 74 7.40 43.18 -52.04
N SER A 75 7.93 44.23 -52.66
CA SER A 75 7.58 45.64 -52.39
C SER A 75 6.33 46.11 -53.18
N ALA A 76 5.10 45.86 -52.71
CA ALA A 76 3.90 46.60 -53.18
C ALA A 76 2.58 46.47 -52.34
N SER A 77 2.58 46.74 -51.03
CA SER A 77 1.44 47.44 -50.39
C SER A 77 1.86 48.19 -49.12
N ALA A 78 3.09 48.72 -49.16
CA ALA A 78 3.95 48.99 -48.00
C ALA A 78 3.27 49.74 -46.84
N SER A 79 2.39 50.69 -47.11
CA SER A 79 1.68 51.49 -46.10
C SER A 79 0.98 50.65 -45.02
N ALA A 80 0.17 49.64 -45.41
CA ALA A 80 -0.59 48.86 -44.43
C ALA A 80 0.32 47.99 -43.55
N THR A 81 1.25 47.25 -44.17
CA THR A 81 2.20 46.39 -43.45
C THR A 81 3.15 47.21 -42.58
N GLN A 82 3.62 48.39 -43.02
CA GLN A 82 4.49 49.27 -42.23
C GLN A 82 3.74 49.93 -41.05
N LYS A 83 2.47 50.28 -41.21
CA LYS A 83 1.62 50.76 -40.09
C LYS A 83 1.41 49.65 -39.05
N LEU A 84 1.16 48.41 -39.50
CA LEU A 84 1.07 47.24 -38.64
C LEU A 84 2.41 46.98 -37.91
N GLU A 85 3.56 46.99 -38.60
CA GLU A 85 4.88 46.91 -37.96
C GLU A 85 5.09 48.05 -36.94
N THR A 86 4.69 49.27 -37.26
CA THR A 86 4.83 50.45 -36.37
C THR A 86 3.95 50.34 -35.11
N LEU A 87 2.76 49.76 -35.23
CA LEU A 87 1.88 49.42 -34.11
C LEU A 87 2.49 48.30 -33.24
N LEU A 88 2.90 47.18 -33.86
CA LEU A 88 3.54 46.06 -33.15
C LEU A 88 4.84 46.50 -32.44
N LEU A 89 5.66 47.34 -33.06
CA LEU A 89 6.84 47.95 -32.43
C LEU A 89 6.49 48.94 -31.32
N THR A 90 5.34 49.61 -31.40
CA THR A 90 4.88 50.51 -30.32
C THR A 90 4.36 49.75 -29.11
N LEU A 91 3.76 48.57 -29.31
CA LEU A 91 3.41 47.64 -28.24
C LEU A 91 4.68 46.98 -27.65
N TYR A 92 5.63 46.56 -28.49
CA TYR A 92 6.90 45.96 -28.05
C TYR A 92 7.79 46.95 -27.27
N ASN A 93 7.91 48.20 -27.72
CA ASN A 93 8.73 49.24 -27.09
C ASN A 93 7.96 50.07 -26.03
N SER A 94 6.79 49.62 -25.58
CA SER A 94 6.01 50.34 -24.56
C SER A 94 6.67 50.28 -23.18
N ASN A 95 6.52 51.34 -22.36
CA ASN A 95 7.10 51.52 -21.02
C ASN A 95 7.56 50.22 -20.33
N LEU A 96 8.88 49.97 -20.37
CA LEU A 96 9.56 48.79 -19.80
C LEU A 96 9.23 48.56 -18.32
N GLU A 97 8.83 49.62 -17.62
CA GLU A 97 8.43 49.68 -16.21
C GLU A 97 7.10 48.96 -15.90
N LEU A 98 6.25 48.70 -16.90
CA LEU A 98 4.96 48.01 -16.70
C LEU A 98 5.11 46.54 -16.29
N LEU A 99 6.25 45.91 -16.57
CA LEU A 99 6.54 44.52 -16.19
C LEU A 99 7.13 44.40 -14.77
N SER A 100 6.71 45.28 -13.85
CA SER A 100 7.21 45.34 -12.46
C SER A 100 6.46 44.44 -11.46
N GLN A 101 5.37 43.80 -11.87
CA GLN A 101 4.76 42.67 -11.15
C GLN A 101 5.01 41.36 -11.91
N GLU A 102 5.99 40.59 -11.46
CA GLU A 102 6.19 39.21 -11.90
C GLU A 102 5.18 38.28 -11.23
N PHE A 103 4.14 37.84 -11.95
CA PHE A 103 3.40 36.63 -11.58
C PHE A 103 4.16 35.43 -12.15
N ARG A 104 4.79 34.62 -11.29
CA ARG A 104 5.62 33.47 -11.71
C ARG A 104 4.84 32.17 -11.62
N LEU A 105 4.68 31.47 -12.76
CA LEU A 105 4.54 30.02 -12.74
C LEU A 105 5.89 29.35 -12.39
N PRO A 106 5.89 28.15 -11.78
CA PRO A 106 7.10 27.34 -11.62
C PRO A 106 7.77 27.06 -12.97
N VAL A 107 9.11 26.99 -12.97
CA VAL A 107 9.90 26.72 -14.18
C VAL A 107 9.68 25.27 -14.63
N LEU A 108 8.86 25.08 -15.67
CA LEU A 108 8.52 23.78 -16.29
C LEU A 108 9.71 22.91 -16.75
N THR A 109 10.94 23.42 -16.65
CA THR A 109 12.20 22.75 -17.06
C THR A 109 13.19 22.51 -15.93
N GLN A 110 12.84 22.76 -14.65
CA GLN A 110 13.68 22.41 -13.49
C GLN A 110 12.86 21.74 -12.39
N SER A 111 13.52 20.87 -11.62
CA SER A 111 12.92 20.11 -10.52
C SER A 111 12.36 21.03 -9.45
N SER A 112 11.08 20.85 -9.10
CA SER A 112 10.38 21.77 -8.19
C SER A 112 10.96 21.75 -6.78
N ILE A 113 10.89 22.92 -6.13
CA ILE A 113 11.43 23.18 -4.79
C ILE A 113 10.24 23.41 -3.87
N PHE A 114 9.73 22.32 -3.28
CA PHE A 114 8.66 22.33 -2.28
C PHE A 114 9.17 21.80 -0.94
N HIS A 115 10.05 22.57 -0.30
CA HIS A 115 10.34 22.46 1.12
C HIS A 115 10.11 23.79 1.82
N ASP A 116 9.52 23.69 3.00
CA ASP A 116 9.22 24.71 4.01
C ASP A 116 9.83 26.11 3.81
N ALA A 117 8.96 27.09 3.53
CA ALA A 117 9.33 28.49 3.35
C ALA A 117 9.85 29.18 4.62
N SER A 118 9.70 28.57 5.81
CA SER A 118 10.23 29.12 7.07
C SER A 118 11.73 28.87 7.28
N ARG A 119 12.34 27.93 6.54
CA ARG A 119 13.73 27.49 6.76
C ARG A 119 14.78 28.17 5.87
N ILE A 120 14.38 28.96 4.87
CA ILE A 120 15.33 29.58 3.93
C ILE A 120 15.99 30.80 4.59
N GLU A 121 17.28 30.73 4.89
CA GLU A 121 18.00 31.87 5.44
C GLU A 121 17.99 33.06 4.47
N VAL A 122 18.04 34.30 4.98
CA VAL A 122 18.11 35.52 4.16
C VAL A 122 19.34 35.53 3.23
N ASN A 123 20.41 34.80 3.59
CA ASN A 123 21.59 34.61 2.75
C ASN A 123 21.39 33.53 1.67
N GLU A 124 20.72 32.42 1.98
CA GLU A 124 20.31 31.43 0.96
C GLU A 124 19.31 32.03 -0.02
N MET A 125 18.38 32.86 0.46
CA MET A 125 17.42 33.60 -0.37
C MET A 125 18.11 34.60 -1.31
N ARG A 126 19.30 35.09 -0.95
CA ARG A 126 20.20 35.84 -1.85
C ARG A 126 20.95 34.91 -2.81
N ALA A 127 21.46 33.78 -2.34
CA ALA A 127 22.10 32.78 -3.20
C ALA A 127 21.12 32.26 -4.27
N TRP A 128 19.85 32.02 -3.93
CA TRP A 128 18.80 31.59 -4.85
C TRP A 128 18.44 32.65 -5.90
N LYS A 129 18.52 33.94 -5.55
CA LYS A 129 18.48 35.06 -6.51
C LYS A 129 19.68 35.13 -7.46
N MET A 130 20.80 34.49 -7.13
CA MET A 130 22.01 34.41 -7.96
C MET A 130 22.15 33.06 -8.70
N ALA A 131 21.56 31.99 -8.18
CA ALA A 131 21.65 30.61 -8.68
C ALA A 131 20.42 30.16 -9.48
N SER A 132 19.29 30.89 -9.40
CA SER A 132 18.27 30.84 -10.45
C SER A 132 18.95 31.08 -11.80
N PRO A 133 18.74 30.26 -12.84
CA PRO A 133 19.20 30.60 -14.17
C PRO A 133 18.39 31.83 -14.61
N SER A 134 18.98 33.01 -14.46
CA SER A 134 18.35 34.22 -14.93
C SER A 134 18.34 34.18 -16.44
N ILE A 135 17.23 33.73 -17.01
CA ILE A 135 16.76 34.26 -18.28
C ILE A 135 16.31 35.70 -17.99
N THR A 136 17.29 36.55 -17.67
CA THR A 136 17.25 37.97 -17.98
C THR A 136 17.12 38.05 -19.49
N THR A 137 15.90 37.91 -20.01
CA THR A 137 15.56 38.40 -21.35
C THR A 137 16.01 39.84 -21.36
N PRO A 138 17.07 40.22 -22.10
CA PRO A 138 17.74 41.50 -21.88
C PRO A 138 16.73 42.62 -22.05
N GLN A 139 16.65 43.51 -21.04
CA GLN A 139 15.76 44.68 -20.97
C GLN A 139 15.38 45.13 -22.38
N PRO A 140 14.13 44.90 -22.85
CA PRO A 140 13.79 44.87 -24.26
C PRO A 140 14.46 45.97 -25.08
N ILE A 141 15.56 45.59 -25.75
CA ILE A 141 16.39 46.50 -26.54
C ILE A 141 15.46 47.19 -27.52
N VAL A 142 15.45 48.52 -27.54
CA VAL A 142 14.47 49.30 -28.32
C VAL A 142 14.61 48.95 -29.80
N ILE A 143 13.68 48.16 -30.34
CA ILE A 143 13.71 47.70 -31.72
C ILE A 143 13.09 48.82 -32.57
N GLN A 144 13.90 49.43 -33.44
CA GLN A 144 13.43 50.47 -34.35
C GLN A 144 12.71 49.91 -35.60
N ARG A 145 12.93 48.63 -35.94
CA ARG A 145 12.28 47.97 -37.08
C ARG A 145 12.19 46.44 -36.88
N ILE A 146 11.08 45.84 -37.27
CA ILE A 146 10.96 44.37 -37.34
C ILE A 146 11.76 43.84 -38.54
N THR A 147 12.50 42.76 -38.34
CA THR A 147 13.33 42.10 -39.36
C THR A 147 13.18 40.59 -39.29
N ALA A 148 13.59 39.88 -40.34
CA ALA A 148 13.57 38.41 -40.37
C ALA A 148 14.29 37.75 -39.17
N GLN A 149 15.30 38.43 -38.61
CA GLN A 149 16.10 38.01 -37.46
C GLN A 149 15.41 38.27 -36.11
N ASN A 150 14.68 39.40 -35.97
CA ASN A 150 14.11 39.81 -34.67
C ASN A 150 12.59 39.56 -34.54
N ARG A 151 11.85 39.34 -35.65
CA ARG A 151 10.38 39.13 -35.66
C ARG A 151 9.91 38.08 -34.65
N GLN A 152 10.68 37.01 -34.48
CA GLN A 152 10.36 35.92 -33.55
C GLN A 152 10.45 36.32 -32.07
N ARG A 153 11.39 37.21 -31.71
CA ARG A 153 11.50 37.78 -30.36
C ARG A 153 10.38 38.80 -30.11
N VAL A 154 10.04 39.60 -31.12
CA VAL A 154 8.93 40.57 -31.06
C VAL A 154 7.60 39.84 -30.85
N ILE A 155 7.30 38.81 -31.64
CA ILE A 155 6.08 38.00 -31.53
C ILE A 155 5.95 37.32 -30.16
N ALA A 156 7.03 36.71 -29.65
CA ALA A 156 7.01 36.09 -28.32
C ALA A 156 6.76 37.11 -27.19
N PHE A 157 7.40 38.29 -27.25
CA PHE A 157 7.15 39.36 -26.28
C PHE A 157 5.72 39.91 -26.36
N LEU A 158 5.16 40.02 -27.56
CA LEU A 158 3.78 40.49 -27.75
C LEU A 158 2.77 39.50 -27.16
N TYR A 159 2.93 38.19 -27.42
CA TYR A 159 2.08 37.19 -26.75
C TYR A 159 2.25 37.24 -25.22
N ARG A 160 3.46 37.46 -24.69
CA ARG A 160 3.66 37.70 -23.25
C ARG A 160 2.91 38.93 -22.72
N LEU A 161 2.92 40.03 -23.46
CA LEU A 161 2.22 41.28 -23.10
C LEU A 161 0.69 41.08 -23.11
N PHE A 162 0.16 40.26 -24.02
CA PHE A 162 -1.23 39.82 -23.98
C PHE A 162 -1.50 38.88 -22.79
N ASN A 163 -0.63 37.88 -22.60
CA ASN A 163 -0.74 36.86 -21.55
C ASN A 163 -0.77 37.45 -20.13
N HIS A 164 -0.05 38.54 -19.89
CA HIS A 164 -0.04 39.27 -18.61
C HIS A 164 -1.43 39.79 -18.20
N HIS A 165 -2.35 39.94 -19.15
CA HIS A 165 -3.70 40.50 -18.96
C HIS A 165 -4.83 39.48 -19.19
N LEU A 166 -4.54 38.17 -19.22
CA LEU A 166 -5.54 37.13 -19.50
C LEU A 166 -6.76 37.15 -18.55
N GLY A 167 -6.56 37.54 -17.29
CA GLY A 167 -7.64 37.73 -16.31
C GLY A 167 -8.50 38.98 -16.53
N ASP A 168 -7.98 39.98 -17.27
CA ASP A 168 -8.66 41.25 -17.53
C ASP A 168 -9.56 41.21 -18.78
N TYR A 169 -9.54 40.10 -19.55
CA TYR A 169 -10.24 39.99 -20.84
C TYR A 169 -11.54 39.18 -20.76
N PRO A 170 -12.63 39.64 -21.40
CA PRO A 170 -13.89 38.89 -21.49
C PRO A 170 -13.73 37.61 -22.33
N LYS A 171 -14.62 36.63 -22.13
CA LYS A 171 -14.41 35.25 -22.62
C LYS A 171 -14.47 35.14 -24.14
N PHE A 172 -15.18 36.03 -24.83
CA PHE A 172 -15.13 36.11 -26.29
C PHE A 172 -13.73 36.47 -26.86
N ILE A 173 -12.92 37.27 -26.14
CA ILE A 173 -11.54 37.58 -26.54
C ILE A 173 -10.65 36.34 -26.40
N LEU A 174 -10.77 35.62 -25.27
CA LEU A 174 -10.06 34.36 -25.04
C LEU A 174 -10.41 33.30 -26.10
N LYS A 175 -11.69 33.24 -26.50
CA LYS A 175 -12.19 32.36 -27.58
C LYS A 175 -11.57 32.69 -28.94
N SER A 176 -11.51 33.96 -29.35
CA SER A 176 -10.84 34.36 -30.60
C SER A 176 -9.32 34.14 -30.54
N PHE A 177 -8.68 34.42 -29.39
CA PHE A 177 -7.27 34.09 -29.17
C PHE A 177 -6.98 32.61 -29.44
N CYS A 178 -7.80 31.68 -28.91
CA CYS A 178 -7.66 30.25 -29.22
C CYS A 178 -7.85 29.95 -30.71
N ASN A 179 -8.92 30.43 -31.34
CA ASN A 179 -9.21 30.20 -32.76
C ASN A 179 -8.07 30.68 -33.69
N LEU A 180 -7.57 31.89 -33.46
CA LEU A 180 -6.50 32.51 -34.24
C LEU A 180 -5.18 31.77 -34.02
N SER A 181 -4.86 31.40 -32.78
CA SER A 181 -3.62 30.68 -32.44
C SER A 181 -3.61 29.25 -32.98
N ILE A 182 -4.72 28.52 -32.88
CA ILE A 182 -4.92 27.21 -33.52
C ILE A 182 -4.72 27.32 -35.04
N THR A 183 -5.30 28.35 -35.68
CA THR A 183 -5.09 28.61 -37.11
C THR A 183 -3.61 28.85 -37.43
N LEU A 184 -2.93 29.70 -36.63
CA LEU A 184 -1.53 30.10 -36.84
C LEU A 184 -0.58 28.89 -36.76
N LEU A 185 -0.82 28.00 -35.81
CA LEU A 185 -0.04 26.78 -35.60
C LEU A 185 -0.22 25.78 -36.76
N GLN A 186 -1.44 25.66 -37.29
CA GLN A 186 -1.78 24.74 -38.39
C GLN A 186 -1.38 25.25 -39.78
N LYS A 187 -1.24 26.56 -40.01
CA LYS A 187 -0.99 27.13 -41.35
C LYS A 187 0.39 26.70 -41.91
N GLY A 188 0.37 26.03 -43.07
CA GLY A 188 1.54 25.45 -43.72
C GLY A 188 1.89 24.01 -43.28
N TYR A 189 1.11 23.42 -42.37
CA TYR A 189 1.26 22.04 -41.92
C TYR A 189 0.07 21.21 -42.41
N PRO A 190 0.25 19.92 -42.72
CA PRO A 190 -0.87 19.08 -43.14
C PRO A 190 -1.85 18.87 -41.98
N LYS A 191 -3.16 18.93 -42.27
CA LYS A 191 -4.17 18.32 -41.40
C LYS A 191 -3.87 16.81 -41.28
N ARG A 192 -4.21 16.19 -40.14
CA ARG A 192 -3.77 14.83 -39.71
C ARG A 192 -3.65 13.82 -40.87
N PRO A 193 -2.58 12.98 -40.91
CA PRO A 193 -2.33 12.08 -42.02
C PRO A 193 -3.36 10.94 -42.09
N THR A 194 -4.42 11.15 -42.89
CA THR A 194 -5.21 10.06 -43.46
C THR A 194 -4.40 9.34 -44.54
N SER A 195 -4.65 8.05 -44.73
CA SER A 195 -3.85 7.18 -45.59
C SER A 195 -3.80 7.62 -47.06
N SER A 196 -2.65 7.32 -47.69
CA SER A 196 -2.47 7.25 -49.15
C SER A 196 -2.99 8.43 -50.00
N ASN A 197 -2.32 9.59 -49.92
CA ASN A 197 -1.84 10.32 -51.12
C ASN A 197 -0.98 11.54 -50.75
N PHE A 198 0.34 11.48 -50.98
CA PHE A 198 1.26 12.57 -50.67
C PHE A 198 1.31 13.61 -51.80
N ARG A 199 0.58 14.72 -51.63
CA ARG A 199 0.91 16.01 -52.28
C ARG A 199 0.90 17.11 -51.23
N LEU A 200 2.07 17.67 -50.95
CA LEU A 200 2.21 18.82 -50.05
C LEU A 200 1.50 20.04 -50.65
N PRO A 201 0.63 20.73 -49.90
CA PRO A 201 0.11 22.03 -50.32
C PRO A 201 1.25 23.03 -50.49
N SER A 202 1.19 23.88 -51.52
CA SER A 202 2.16 24.95 -51.77
C SER A 202 1.93 26.17 -50.86
N ILE A 203 1.81 25.92 -49.55
CA ILE A 203 1.54 26.93 -48.52
C ILE A 203 2.74 26.96 -47.58
N SER A 204 3.45 28.10 -47.56
CA SER A 204 4.65 28.29 -46.75
C SER A 204 4.35 28.22 -45.25
N ARG A 205 5.34 27.76 -44.46
CA ARG A 205 5.18 27.48 -43.02
C ARG A 205 5.47 28.71 -42.18
N ILE A 206 4.44 29.26 -41.56
CA ILE A 206 4.62 30.31 -40.55
C ILE A 206 5.46 29.75 -39.40
N ARG A 207 6.68 30.27 -39.28
CA ARG A 207 7.62 29.90 -38.22
C ARG A 207 7.24 30.61 -36.92
N LEU A 208 7.28 29.87 -35.81
CA LEU A 208 7.20 30.42 -34.45
C LEU A 208 8.41 29.91 -33.66
N SER A 209 9.00 30.76 -32.84
CA SER A 209 10.10 30.35 -31.94
C SER A 209 9.57 29.56 -30.73
N GLY A 210 10.44 28.75 -30.12
CA GLY A 210 10.14 28.01 -28.89
C GLY A 210 9.48 28.86 -27.79
N PRO A 211 10.03 30.05 -27.45
CA PRO A 211 9.37 30.99 -26.53
C PRO A 211 7.96 31.37 -26.98
N GLY A 212 7.74 31.71 -28.26
CA GLY A 212 6.40 32.03 -28.77
C GLY A 212 5.41 30.87 -28.68
N LEU A 213 5.88 29.63 -28.88
CA LEU A 213 5.07 28.42 -28.69
C LEU A 213 4.71 28.19 -27.21
N LEU A 214 5.63 28.48 -26.28
CA LEU A 214 5.36 28.39 -24.83
C LEU A 214 4.36 29.46 -24.35
N GLU A 215 4.41 30.69 -24.89
CA GLU A 215 3.42 31.72 -24.59
C GLU A 215 2.01 31.31 -25.09
N LEU A 216 1.91 30.65 -26.26
CA LEU A 216 0.64 30.09 -26.74
C LEU A 216 0.16 28.90 -25.90
N LEU A 217 1.08 28.08 -25.38
CA LEU A 217 0.76 26.99 -24.47
C LEU A 217 0.15 27.50 -23.17
N TYR A 218 0.75 28.53 -22.57
CA TYR A 218 0.26 29.17 -21.34
C TYR A 218 -1.14 29.74 -21.52
N GLY A 219 -1.38 30.50 -22.59
CA GLY A 219 -2.72 31.02 -22.91
C GLY A 219 -3.75 29.91 -23.13
N GLY A 220 -3.38 28.82 -23.81
CA GLY A 220 -4.25 27.65 -24.00
C GLY A 220 -4.61 26.94 -22.69
N TYR A 221 -3.64 26.80 -21.79
CA TYR A 221 -3.84 26.24 -20.45
C TYR A 221 -4.77 27.13 -19.60
N PHE A 222 -4.53 28.45 -19.58
CA PHE A 222 -5.41 29.43 -18.90
C PHE A 222 -6.86 29.35 -19.42
N CYS A 223 -7.04 29.26 -20.74
CA CYS A 223 -8.36 29.15 -21.36
C CYS A 223 -9.09 27.85 -20.98
N PHE A 224 -8.38 26.73 -20.78
CA PHE A 224 -9.00 25.46 -20.38
C PHE A 224 -9.74 25.61 -19.04
N TYR A 225 -9.07 26.16 -18.02
CA TYR A 225 -9.65 26.36 -16.68
C TYR A 225 -10.71 27.47 -16.65
N ASN A 226 -10.68 28.40 -17.60
CA ASN A 226 -11.67 29.48 -17.74
C ASN A 226 -12.92 29.10 -18.56
N ASN A 227 -13.37 27.85 -18.48
CA ASN A 227 -14.54 27.27 -19.16
C ASN A 227 -14.48 27.30 -20.71
N LEU A 228 -13.28 27.26 -21.28
CA LEU A 228 -13.06 27.02 -22.71
C LEU A 228 -12.32 25.68 -22.94
N GLN A 229 -12.61 24.63 -22.15
CA GLN A 229 -11.86 23.36 -22.11
C GLN A 229 -11.52 22.81 -23.50
N ARG A 230 -12.51 22.75 -24.40
CA ARG A 230 -12.35 22.25 -25.78
C ARG A 230 -11.33 23.06 -26.59
N LEU A 231 -11.36 24.39 -26.50
CA LEU A 231 -10.47 25.26 -27.28
C LEU A 231 -9.08 25.39 -26.64
N GLY A 232 -9.01 25.42 -25.31
CA GLY A 232 -7.74 25.36 -24.58
C GLY A 232 -6.97 24.06 -24.85
N SER A 233 -7.66 22.92 -24.76
CA SER A 233 -7.11 21.60 -25.12
C SER A 233 -6.68 21.52 -26.58
N GLN A 234 -7.51 21.97 -27.52
CA GLN A 234 -7.14 22.00 -28.95
C GLN A 234 -5.95 22.92 -29.25
N LEU A 235 -5.77 24.03 -28.52
CA LEU A 235 -4.58 24.88 -28.64
C LEU A 235 -3.34 24.17 -28.08
N VAL A 236 -3.44 23.54 -26.90
CA VAL A 236 -2.36 22.74 -26.30
C VAL A 236 -1.93 21.60 -27.23
N ASP A 237 -2.87 20.86 -27.82
CA ASP A 237 -2.60 19.82 -28.84
C ASP A 237 -1.88 20.37 -30.08
N CYS A 238 -2.27 21.56 -30.56
CA CYS A 238 -1.61 22.20 -31.70
C CYS A 238 -0.18 22.67 -31.36
N VAL A 239 0.07 23.11 -30.12
CA VAL A 239 1.42 23.43 -29.65
C VAL A 239 2.25 22.16 -29.47
N HIS A 240 1.70 21.08 -28.92
CA HIS A 240 2.37 19.77 -28.86
C HIS A 240 2.80 19.31 -30.26
N PHE A 241 1.87 19.32 -31.22
CA PHE A 241 2.16 18.97 -32.61
C PHE A 241 3.26 19.83 -33.23
N ARG A 242 3.30 21.14 -32.96
CA ARG A 242 4.39 22.02 -33.41
C ARG A 242 5.71 21.80 -32.66
N GLY A 243 5.67 21.42 -31.38
CA GLY A 243 6.83 20.98 -30.62
C GLY A 243 7.50 19.75 -31.24
N VAL A 244 6.71 18.77 -31.69
CA VAL A 244 7.21 17.62 -32.47
C VAL A 244 7.70 18.06 -33.85
N ALA A 245 6.87 18.75 -34.63
CA ALA A 245 7.13 19.03 -36.05
C ALA A 245 8.26 20.03 -36.31
N ASP A 246 8.53 20.93 -35.35
CA ASP A 246 9.67 21.87 -35.37
C ASP A 246 10.82 21.41 -34.43
N ALA A 247 10.78 20.15 -33.97
CA ALA A 247 11.81 19.47 -33.17
C ALA A 247 12.29 20.25 -31.93
N ASN A 248 11.36 20.84 -31.16
CA ASN A 248 11.67 21.64 -29.99
C ASN A 248 11.36 20.86 -28.68
N PRO A 249 12.37 20.27 -28.01
CA PRO A 249 12.14 19.42 -26.84
C PRO A 249 11.60 20.18 -25.62
N GLY A 250 11.93 21.47 -25.48
CA GLY A 250 11.41 22.30 -24.39
C GLY A 250 9.91 22.58 -24.53
N VAL A 251 9.46 22.90 -25.75
CA VAL A 251 8.02 23.04 -26.07
C VAL A 251 7.32 21.69 -25.93
N LEU A 252 7.93 20.61 -26.43
CA LEU A 252 7.35 19.27 -26.38
C LEU A 252 7.13 18.80 -24.93
N SER A 253 8.15 18.91 -24.08
CA SER A 253 8.08 18.53 -22.66
C SER A 253 6.99 19.32 -21.92
N ALA A 254 6.96 20.65 -22.09
CA ALA A 254 5.92 21.50 -21.50
C ALA A 254 4.51 21.15 -22.01
N ALA A 255 4.37 20.85 -23.31
CA ALA A 255 3.07 20.52 -23.90
C ALA A 255 2.56 19.14 -23.46
N VAL A 256 3.42 18.12 -23.33
CA VAL A 256 3.06 16.81 -22.77
C VAL A 256 2.64 16.94 -21.29
N ALA A 257 3.35 17.77 -20.51
CA ALA A 257 2.95 18.06 -19.13
C ALA A 257 1.57 18.74 -19.06
N ALA A 258 1.33 19.74 -19.91
CA ALA A 258 0.02 20.40 -20.03
C ALA A 258 -1.08 19.41 -20.43
N GLN A 259 -0.90 18.61 -21.49
CA GLN A 259 -1.86 17.57 -21.91
C GLN A 259 -2.20 16.60 -20.77
N SER A 260 -1.19 16.13 -20.04
CA SER A 260 -1.38 15.21 -18.91
C SER A 260 -2.26 15.82 -17.80
N LEU A 261 -2.06 17.10 -17.50
CA LEU A 261 -2.87 17.85 -16.54
C LEU A 261 -4.30 18.06 -17.06
N LEU A 262 -4.48 18.44 -18.34
CA LEU A 262 -5.81 18.61 -18.94
C LEU A 262 -6.62 17.31 -18.97
N MET A 263 -5.99 16.20 -19.32
CA MET A 263 -6.63 14.87 -19.34
C MET A 263 -7.02 14.39 -17.94
N SER A 264 -6.28 14.77 -16.89
CA SER A 264 -6.63 14.43 -15.49
C SER A 264 -7.91 15.08 -14.97
N GLN A 265 -8.37 16.15 -15.63
CA GLN A 265 -9.56 16.93 -15.26
C GLN A 265 -10.73 16.74 -16.25
N GLY A 266 -10.47 16.22 -17.46
CA GLY A 266 -11.38 16.26 -18.61
C GLY A 266 -11.96 14.90 -19.04
N ALA A 267 -12.28 14.01 -18.10
CA ALA A 267 -12.67 12.62 -18.40
C ALA A 267 -14.16 12.44 -18.81
N GLN A 268 -14.60 13.07 -19.91
CA GLN A 268 -15.77 12.59 -20.67
C GLN A 268 -15.49 12.51 -22.18
N SER A 269 -15.25 11.27 -22.64
CA SER A 269 -15.16 10.82 -24.04
C SER A 269 -14.09 11.46 -24.95
N VAL A 270 -13.17 10.63 -25.45
CA VAL A 270 -12.99 10.28 -26.88
C VAL A 270 -11.75 9.38 -27.00
N SER A 271 -11.85 8.29 -27.77
CA SER A 271 -10.76 7.36 -28.06
C SER A 271 -10.24 7.55 -29.50
N VAL A 272 -8.91 7.59 -29.67
CA VAL A 272 -8.22 7.38 -30.97
C VAL A 272 -6.89 6.67 -30.68
N SER A 273 -6.49 5.74 -31.56
CA SER A 273 -5.29 4.90 -31.43
C SER A 273 -3.98 5.60 -31.82
N THR A 274 -2.87 5.01 -31.37
CA THR A 274 -1.49 5.38 -31.72
C THR A 274 -1.09 4.89 -33.11
N PRO A 275 -0.04 5.50 -33.69
CA PRO A 275 1.08 4.72 -34.19
C PRO A 275 2.41 5.10 -33.53
N THR A 276 3.34 4.13 -33.50
CA THR A 276 4.66 4.23 -32.87
C THR A 276 5.69 4.98 -33.70
N PHE A 277 6.70 5.55 -33.03
CA PHE A 277 8.08 5.48 -33.54
C PHE A 277 9.09 5.51 -32.39
N SER A 278 10.08 4.63 -32.43
CA SER A 278 11.17 4.57 -31.46
C SER A 278 12.44 5.15 -32.07
N GLN A 279 12.97 6.22 -31.45
CA GLN A 279 14.39 6.60 -31.34
C GLN A 279 14.49 8.02 -30.73
N ILE A 280 15.69 8.43 -30.28
CA ILE A 280 15.95 9.66 -29.51
C ILE A 280 15.38 9.64 -28.07
N ALA A 281 15.78 8.63 -27.27
CA ALA A 281 15.56 8.62 -25.82
C ALA A 281 16.68 7.84 -25.08
N LYS A 282 17.90 8.39 -25.04
CA LYS A 282 18.98 7.86 -24.18
C LYS A 282 19.86 8.91 -23.48
N ASN A 283 19.47 10.19 -23.53
CA ASN A 283 20.11 11.31 -22.82
C ASN A 283 19.11 12.48 -22.64
N MET A 284 18.10 12.30 -21.79
CA MET A 284 17.42 13.39 -21.11
C MET A 284 16.75 12.84 -19.85
N ILE A 285 17.15 13.35 -18.69
CA ILE A 285 16.85 12.79 -17.36
C ILE A 285 15.91 13.78 -16.61
N THR A 286 15.10 13.26 -15.68
CA THR A 286 14.34 14.00 -14.63
C THR A 286 13.56 15.26 -15.03
N ASN A 287 12.24 15.21 -14.89
CA ASN A 287 11.44 16.32 -14.30
C ASN A 287 10.08 15.80 -13.77
N ALA A 288 10.12 14.90 -12.80
CA ALA A 288 8.94 14.34 -12.15
C ALA A 288 8.39 15.30 -11.07
N SER A 289 7.78 16.43 -11.47
CA SER A 289 7.17 17.37 -10.50
C SER A 289 6.01 18.21 -11.04
N PHE A 290 4.99 17.55 -11.62
CA PHE A 290 3.69 18.17 -11.91
C PHE A 290 2.52 17.28 -11.44
N ARG A 291 2.42 17.11 -10.11
CA ARG A 291 1.22 16.65 -9.40
C ARG A 291 0.88 17.61 -8.26
N THR A 292 0.21 18.70 -8.58
CA THR A 292 -0.37 19.63 -7.58
C THR A 292 -1.89 19.71 -7.76
N LYS A 293 -2.62 19.15 -6.80
CA LYS A 293 -4.08 19.30 -6.62
C LYS A 293 -4.38 20.72 -6.07
N LYS A 294 -3.85 21.74 -6.76
CA LYS A 294 -3.75 23.15 -6.30
C LYS A 294 -3.70 24.20 -7.43
N MET A 295 -3.31 23.84 -8.65
CA MET A 295 -3.16 24.81 -9.75
C MET A 295 -4.48 25.33 -10.34
N GLY A 296 -5.63 24.73 -10.01
CA GLY A 296 -6.93 25.26 -10.45
C GLY A 296 -7.31 26.55 -9.71
N ASP A 297 -7.00 26.59 -8.41
CA ASP A 297 -7.33 27.69 -7.51
C ASP A 297 -6.38 28.89 -7.67
N ASP A 298 -5.17 28.65 -8.21
CA ASP A 298 -4.15 29.66 -8.51
C ASP A 298 -4.40 30.44 -9.83
N ILE A 299 -5.37 30.02 -10.65
CA ILE A 299 -5.69 30.66 -11.94
C ILE A 299 -6.81 31.68 -11.75
N PRO A 300 -6.60 32.98 -12.10
CA PRO A 300 -7.67 33.98 -12.10
C PRO A 300 -8.88 33.53 -12.92
N VAL A 301 -10.03 33.44 -12.25
CA VAL A 301 -11.32 33.15 -12.87
C VAL A 301 -11.86 34.42 -13.52
N VAL A 302 -12.02 34.37 -14.84
CA VAL A 302 -12.68 35.40 -15.63
C VAL A 302 -14.19 35.28 -15.44
N ASP A 303 -14.88 36.39 -15.20
CA ASP A 303 -16.34 36.45 -15.06
C ASP A 303 -17.08 36.04 -16.33
N SER A 304 -18.38 35.71 -16.23
CA SER A 304 -19.21 35.42 -17.40
C SER A 304 -19.56 36.70 -18.17
N ASP A 305 -19.45 36.64 -19.51
CA ASP A 305 -19.83 37.70 -20.43
C ASP A 305 -21.32 38.09 -20.25
N ALA A 306 -21.58 39.19 -19.53
CA ALA A 306 -22.92 39.73 -19.29
C ALA A 306 -22.92 41.28 -19.40
N PRO A 307 -23.58 41.87 -20.41
CA PRO A 307 -23.87 43.30 -20.39
C PRO A 307 -24.91 43.62 -19.31
N SER A 308 -24.80 44.80 -18.68
CA SER A 308 -25.65 45.20 -17.56
C SER A 308 -27.03 45.72 -17.97
N SER A 309 -28.00 45.64 -17.02
CA SER A 309 -29.40 46.10 -17.08
C SER A 309 -30.33 45.32 -18.05
N LEU A 310 -31.43 44.72 -17.60
CA LEU A 310 -32.67 45.37 -17.12
C LEU A 310 -33.41 44.50 -16.06
N PRO A 311 -34.39 45.05 -15.31
CA PRO A 311 -35.00 44.36 -14.16
C PRO A 311 -36.23 43.48 -14.48
N ASN A 312 -36.55 42.62 -13.52
CA ASN A 312 -37.77 41.81 -13.31
C ASN A 312 -39.00 42.10 -14.19
N ASP A 313 -39.62 41.03 -14.70
CA ASP A 313 -41.08 40.85 -14.49
C ASP A 313 -41.53 39.36 -14.53
N VAL A 314 -42.80 39.11 -14.20
CA VAL A 314 -43.37 37.81 -13.82
C VAL A 314 -44.14 37.13 -14.98
N GLN A 315 -44.03 35.78 -15.13
CA GLN A 315 -45.17 34.82 -15.19
C GLN A 315 -44.91 33.47 -15.92
N ASN A 316 -45.70 32.48 -15.48
CA ASN A 316 -46.08 31.20 -16.07
C ASN A 316 -46.01 31.08 -17.62
N SER A 317 -45.71 29.88 -18.14
CA SER A 317 -46.76 28.94 -18.60
C SER A 317 -46.24 27.63 -19.25
N ASN A 318 -47.17 26.70 -19.47
CA ASN A 318 -46.98 25.33 -19.99
C ASN A 318 -46.46 25.27 -21.43
N GLY A 319 -45.82 24.15 -21.81
CA GLY A 319 -45.46 23.88 -23.22
C GLY A 319 -45.01 22.45 -23.53
N ASN A 320 -45.96 21.52 -23.72
CA ASN A 320 -45.70 20.22 -24.37
C ASN A 320 -45.43 20.40 -25.88
N ILE A 321 -44.64 19.53 -26.50
CA ILE A 321 -44.85 19.05 -27.89
C ILE A 321 -44.07 17.74 -28.13
N ASN A 322 -44.69 16.79 -28.84
CA ASN A 322 -44.10 15.52 -29.29
C ASN A 322 -43.61 15.62 -30.75
N GLY A 323 -42.70 14.74 -31.20
CA GLY A 323 -42.35 14.63 -32.63
C GLY A 323 -41.47 13.42 -32.99
N ASN A 324 -42.06 12.41 -33.63
CA ASN A 324 -41.38 11.20 -34.13
C ASN A 324 -40.82 11.37 -35.57
N GLN A 325 -40.12 10.33 -36.04
CA GLN A 325 -39.87 9.92 -37.45
C GLN A 325 -38.55 10.37 -38.13
N ALA A 326 -37.99 9.66 -39.13
CA ALA A 326 -37.96 8.21 -39.45
C ALA A 326 -37.04 7.91 -40.67
N LEU A 327 -36.61 6.63 -40.78
CA LEU A 327 -36.35 5.85 -42.03
C LEU A 327 -35.13 6.12 -42.95
N ALA A 328 -34.82 5.04 -43.70
CA ALA A 328 -33.90 4.86 -44.84
C ALA A 328 -32.38 5.09 -44.62
N SER A 329 -31.44 4.15 -44.82
CA SER A 329 -31.27 2.94 -45.66
C SER A 329 -30.79 3.18 -47.11
N ILE A 330 -29.55 2.78 -47.40
CA ILE A 330 -29.01 2.45 -48.74
C ILE A 330 -28.05 1.25 -48.56
N SER A 331 -27.96 0.40 -49.57
CA SER A 331 -27.10 -0.81 -49.63
C SER A 331 -26.31 -0.83 -50.94
N GLU A 332 -25.07 -1.33 -50.92
CA GLU A 332 -24.33 -1.75 -52.12
C GLU A 332 -23.65 -3.13 -51.90
N GLU A 333 -23.19 -3.75 -52.98
CA GLU A 333 -23.30 -5.21 -53.16
C GLU A 333 -22.13 -5.84 -53.98
N ASN A 334 -21.97 -7.17 -53.87
CA ASN A 334 -21.29 -8.10 -54.81
C ASN A 334 -19.74 -8.29 -54.84
N GLY A 335 -19.35 -9.54 -55.18
CA GLY A 335 -18.00 -10.04 -55.52
C GLY A 335 -17.27 -10.74 -54.35
N GLY A 336 -16.83 -12.01 -54.38
CA GLY A 336 -16.75 -13.03 -55.46
C GLY A 336 -15.32 -13.22 -56.01
N VAL A 337 -14.78 -14.40 -56.37
CA VAL A 337 -15.23 -15.82 -56.41
C VAL A 337 -13.99 -16.77 -56.45
N SER A 338 -13.99 -17.90 -55.71
CA SER A 338 -13.11 -19.11 -55.85
C SER A 338 -11.56 -18.94 -55.70
N GLY A 339 -10.75 -19.98 -55.45
CA GLY A 339 -11.00 -21.39 -55.09
C GLY A 339 -9.82 -22.33 -55.47
N THR A 340 -9.77 -23.55 -54.91
CA THR A 340 -8.91 -24.73 -55.29
C THR A 340 -7.37 -24.59 -55.24
N SER A 341 -6.51 -25.62 -55.07
CA SER A 341 -6.43 -26.87 -54.27
C SER A 341 -5.33 -27.79 -54.89
N PHE A 342 -4.86 -28.85 -54.19
CA PHE A 342 -3.87 -29.88 -54.63
C PHE A 342 -2.38 -29.43 -54.64
N ILE A 343 -1.33 -30.29 -54.55
CA ILE A 343 -1.19 -31.77 -54.33
C ILE A 343 0.15 -32.03 -53.56
N VAL A 344 0.18 -32.75 -52.43
CA VAL A 344 0.52 -34.20 -52.21
C VAL A 344 1.96 -34.67 -52.52
N ASN A 345 2.68 -35.13 -51.47
CA ASN A 345 3.62 -36.28 -51.36
C ASN A 345 4.75 -36.01 -50.33
N LYS A 346 5.47 -36.99 -49.75
CA LYS A 346 5.17 -38.31 -49.13
C LYS A 346 6.47 -38.82 -48.42
N PHE A 347 6.46 -40.06 -47.93
CA PHE A 347 7.50 -40.78 -47.18
C PHE A 347 7.56 -40.38 -45.70
N ASP A 348 7.23 -41.25 -44.71
CA ASP A 348 7.61 -42.67 -44.45
C ASP A 348 9.08 -42.74 -43.96
N ASP A 349 9.50 -43.48 -42.92
CA ASP A 349 8.96 -44.69 -42.26
C ASP A 349 9.33 -44.85 -40.75
N GLU A 350 8.52 -45.64 -40.02
CA GLU A 350 8.82 -46.69 -38.99
C GLU A 350 9.85 -46.53 -37.81
N THR A 351 9.75 -47.22 -36.64
CA THR A 351 8.71 -48.07 -35.99
C THR A 351 8.93 -48.25 -34.45
N ASN A 352 7.83 -48.55 -33.71
CA ASN A 352 7.67 -49.49 -32.55
C ASN A 352 8.52 -49.37 -31.25
N SER A 353 8.08 -49.86 -30.06
CA SER A 353 6.74 -50.21 -29.49
C SER A 353 6.89 -50.58 -27.99
N GLY A 354 6.10 -50.04 -27.04
CA GLY A 354 4.97 -50.74 -26.38
C GLY A 354 5.36 -51.52 -25.09
N LYS A 355 4.45 -52.05 -24.23
CA LYS A 355 3.05 -51.69 -23.85
C LYS A 355 2.58 -52.56 -22.63
N ILE A 356 1.70 -52.03 -21.76
CA ILE A 356 0.68 -52.75 -20.90
C ILE A 356 1.14 -53.54 -19.64
N HIS A 357 0.92 -52.97 -18.43
CA HIS A 357 -0.12 -53.28 -17.38
C HIS A 357 -0.67 -54.73 -17.11
N PRO A 358 -1.44 -55.01 -16.00
CA PRO A 358 -1.30 -54.64 -14.56
C PRO A 358 -1.73 -55.80 -13.56
N ILE A 359 -2.15 -55.46 -12.30
CA ILE A 359 -3.04 -56.18 -11.32
C ILE A 359 -2.45 -56.86 -10.04
N ASN A 360 -2.67 -56.18 -8.89
CA ASN A 360 -3.15 -56.54 -7.52
C ASN A 360 -2.75 -57.81 -6.70
N ALA A 361 -2.68 -57.58 -5.36
CA ALA A 361 -3.28 -58.35 -4.23
C ALA A 361 -2.40 -59.18 -3.23
N CYS A 362 -2.04 -58.54 -2.10
CA CYS A 362 -2.25 -58.95 -0.68
C CYS A 362 -1.65 -60.23 0.00
N VAL A 363 -1.65 -60.16 1.36
CA VAL A 363 -1.60 -61.24 2.40
C VAL A 363 -0.23 -61.62 3.04
N ASP A 364 0.01 -61.12 4.27
CA ASP A 364 0.30 -61.81 5.57
C ASP A 364 1.13 -63.13 5.66
N LEU A 365 1.84 -63.51 6.76
CA LEU A 365 2.21 -62.95 8.08
C LEU A 365 3.25 -63.87 8.81
N LYS A 366 4.18 -63.31 9.62
CA LYS A 366 4.80 -63.91 10.87
C LYS A 366 5.70 -65.19 10.73
N GLU A 367 6.53 -65.65 11.70
CA GLU A 367 6.86 -65.26 13.11
C GLU A 367 8.24 -65.78 13.66
N LYS A 368 8.79 -65.10 14.70
CA LYS A 368 9.59 -65.55 15.90
C LYS A 368 10.95 -66.30 15.85
N ILE A 369 11.88 -65.86 16.73
CA ILE A 369 12.70 -66.58 17.77
C ILE A 369 13.66 -65.56 18.48
N ILE A 370 14.21 -65.58 19.73
CA ILE A 370 14.12 -66.29 21.04
C ILE A 370 15.52 -66.78 21.55
N SER A 371 16.07 -66.55 22.77
CA SER A 371 15.79 -65.65 23.93
C SER A 371 16.88 -65.75 25.07
N LYS A 372 16.89 -64.83 26.08
CA LYS A 372 17.37 -64.95 27.52
C LYS A 372 18.83 -64.60 28.01
N LEU A 373 18.91 -63.60 28.93
CA LEU A 373 19.46 -63.59 30.35
C LEU A 373 20.95 -64.00 30.68
N PRO A 374 21.54 -63.82 31.93
CA PRO A 374 21.14 -63.13 33.20
C PRO A 374 22.21 -62.35 34.09
N LEU A 375 21.76 -61.32 34.85
CA LEU A 375 22.01 -61.00 36.31
C LEU A 375 23.39 -60.66 37.00
N LYS A 376 23.31 -59.83 38.09
CA LYS A 376 24.15 -59.67 39.36
C LYS A 376 25.41 -58.75 39.34
N LYS A 377 25.85 -58.04 40.42
CA LYS A 377 25.27 -57.57 41.74
C LYS A 377 26.24 -56.66 42.57
N LYS A 378 25.72 -55.68 43.35
CA LYS A 378 26.23 -55.12 44.67
C LYS A 378 27.59 -54.35 44.73
N ASN A 379 27.97 -53.58 45.79
CA ASN A 379 27.32 -52.63 46.78
C ASN A 379 28.36 -52.13 47.83
N ARG A 380 28.26 -50.86 48.31
CA ARG A 380 28.63 -50.23 49.65
C ARG A 380 29.19 -48.79 49.45
N SER A 381 28.71 -47.72 50.10
CA SER A 381 28.59 -47.32 51.55
C SER A 381 29.95 -46.91 52.16
N CYS A 382 30.10 -45.92 53.04
CA CYS A 382 29.22 -45.22 54.02
C CYS A 382 29.51 -43.68 54.01
N GLU A 383 29.24 -42.85 55.04
CA GLU A 383 28.03 -42.24 55.69
C GLU A 383 28.56 -41.02 56.52
N SER A 384 27.91 -39.91 56.93
CA SER A 384 26.52 -39.40 57.09
C SER A 384 26.49 -37.86 56.74
N ASN A 385 25.81 -36.83 57.28
CA ASN A 385 24.84 -36.50 58.38
C ASN A 385 24.20 -35.11 58.00
N ASN A 386 22.91 -34.76 58.19
CA ASN A 386 22.10 -34.37 59.39
C ASN A 386 22.33 -32.91 59.89
N ASN A 387 21.33 -32.07 60.23
CA ASN A 387 19.90 -32.32 60.47
C ASN A 387 18.99 -31.03 60.40
N ASN A 388 17.78 -31.17 59.80
CA ASN A 388 16.42 -30.89 60.36
C ASN A 388 15.96 -29.45 60.75
N ASP A 389 14.66 -29.08 60.81
CA ASP A 389 13.33 -29.68 60.46
C ASP A 389 12.33 -28.50 60.25
N GLY A 390 11.10 -28.61 59.73
CA GLY A 390 10.25 -29.69 59.19
C GLY A 390 8.99 -29.03 58.53
N ILE A 391 8.24 -29.57 57.57
CA ILE A 391 7.64 -30.90 57.33
C ILE A 391 6.33 -31.18 58.09
N VAL A 392 5.22 -31.06 57.35
CA VAL A 392 3.86 -31.62 57.55
C VAL A 392 3.22 -31.69 56.14
N SER A 393 2.46 -32.69 55.67
CA SER A 393 2.35 -34.16 55.88
C SER A 393 1.48 -34.71 54.70
N ILE A 394 1.29 -35.99 54.37
CA ILE A 394 1.69 -37.30 54.92
C ILE A 394 1.76 -38.33 53.75
N LYS A 395 1.98 -39.64 53.98
CA LYS A 395 2.05 -40.67 52.89
C LYS A 395 1.53 -42.05 53.33
N VAL A 396 0.66 -42.70 52.53
CA VAL A 396 -0.07 -43.98 52.79
C VAL A 396 -0.48 -44.60 51.42
N ALA A 397 -0.19 -45.84 50.96
CA ALA A 397 0.57 -47.02 51.44
C ALA A 397 -0.15 -47.94 52.47
N PHE A 398 -0.15 -49.29 52.43
CA PHE A 398 0.55 -50.33 51.64
C PHE A 398 -0.14 -51.72 51.78
N SER A 399 -0.01 -52.63 50.79
CA SER A 399 0.33 -54.09 50.93
C SER A 399 0.38 -54.76 49.51
N ASN A 400 1.04 -55.90 49.18
CA ASN A 400 1.33 -57.19 49.84
C ASN A 400 0.07 -58.06 50.10
N ASN A 401 0.02 -59.39 49.89
CA ASN A 401 1.03 -60.37 49.41
C ASN A 401 0.35 -61.63 48.79
N ASN A 402 1.12 -62.63 48.35
CA ASN A 402 0.65 -63.94 47.84
C ASN A 402 -0.21 -64.74 48.85
N ASN A 403 -1.28 -65.40 48.38
CA ASN A 403 -1.30 -66.89 48.25
C ASN A 403 -2.61 -67.47 47.65
N THR A 404 -2.47 -68.65 47.02
CA THR A 404 -3.45 -69.74 46.79
C THR A 404 -4.90 -69.53 47.30
N SER A 405 -5.97 -69.65 46.50
CA SER A 405 -6.37 -70.90 45.81
C SER A 405 -7.73 -70.78 45.09
N ASN A 406 -7.97 -71.71 44.15
CA ASN A 406 -9.25 -72.30 43.72
C ASN A 406 -10.45 -71.45 43.22
N ASN A 407 -10.69 -71.64 41.91
CA ASN A 407 -11.97 -71.97 41.25
C ASN A 407 -12.83 -70.88 40.58
N SER A 408 -13.20 -71.22 39.32
CA SER A 408 -14.42 -70.86 38.56
C SER A 408 -14.90 -69.40 38.62
N GLY A 409 -14.78 -68.59 37.56
CA GLY A 409 -14.26 -68.83 36.20
C GLY A 409 -15.17 -68.20 35.13
N THR A 410 -14.76 -68.31 33.85
CA THR A 410 -15.55 -68.00 32.62
C THR A 410 -16.15 -66.58 32.47
N SER A 411 -16.17 -65.96 31.29
CA SER A 411 -15.50 -66.21 30.00
C SER A 411 -15.78 -65.02 29.07
N SER A 412 -15.06 -64.95 27.94
CA SER A 412 -15.51 -64.41 26.64
C SER A 412 -15.90 -62.91 26.57
N THR A 413 -15.56 -62.11 25.55
CA THR A 413 -15.61 -62.28 24.08
C THR A 413 -17.00 -62.63 23.54
N PRO A 414 -17.28 -62.36 22.26
CA PRO A 414 -17.02 -61.11 21.52
C PRO A 414 -18.32 -60.65 20.83
N THR A 415 -18.22 -59.75 19.83
CA THR A 415 -19.18 -59.61 18.70
C THR A 415 -20.61 -59.15 19.08
N THR A 416 -21.46 -58.58 18.21
CA THR A 416 -21.36 -58.11 16.81
C THR A 416 -22.53 -57.14 16.58
N ASN A 417 -22.40 -56.24 15.59
CA ASN A 417 -23.52 -55.72 14.77
C ASN A 417 -24.60 -54.86 15.46
N THR A 418 -25.34 -53.99 14.76
CA THR A 418 -25.13 -53.24 13.50
C THR A 418 -26.13 -52.08 13.47
N THR A 419 -25.89 -51.10 12.58
CA THR A 419 -26.94 -50.33 11.84
C THR A 419 -28.06 -49.62 12.63
N THR A 420 -27.99 -48.28 12.59
CA THR A 420 -29.09 -47.33 12.29
C THR A 420 -30.44 -47.51 13.00
N SER A 421 -30.85 -46.64 13.93
CA SER A 421 -31.19 -45.21 13.76
C SER A 421 -32.42 -44.92 12.87
N ILE A 422 -33.44 -44.28 13.44
CA ILE A 422 -34.48 -43.46 12.77
C ILE A 422 -35.28 -42.72 13.88
N THR A 423 -36.12 -41.74 13.52
CA THR A 423 -37.07 -40.98 14.36
C THR A 423 -36.52 -39.99 15.39
N THR A 424 -36.33 -38.76 14.90
CA THR A 424 -37.08 -37.56 15.36
C THR A 424 -38.55 -37.87 15.76
N THR A 425 -39.26 -37.12 16.63
CA THR A 425 -39.18 -35.68 16.96
C THR A 425 -39.89 -35.36 18.29
N CYS A 426 -39.67 -34.15 18.82
CA CYS A 426 -40.57 -33.38 19.71
C CYS A 426 -40.95 -33.93 21.10
N SER A 427 -40.27 -33.44 22.13
CA SER A 427 -40.90 -33.01 23.40
C SER A 427 -40.11 -31.89 24.09
N THR A 428 -40.75 -30.73 24.27
CA THR A 428 -40.27 -29.60 25.09
C THR A 428 -40.54 -29.83 26.59
N ILE A 429 -39.99 -28.96 27.49
CA ILE A 429 -39.91 -29.02 28.98
C ILE A 429 -38.46 -29.38 29.40
N ILE A 430 -37.57 -28.52 29.96
CA ILE A 430 -37.64 -27.28 30.78
C ILE A 430 -38.15 -27.54 32.21
N PRO A 431 -37.24 -27.69 33.20
CA PRO A 431 -36.86 -26.57 34.10
C PRO A 431 -35.33 -26.43 34.30
N LEU A 432 -34.73 -25.23 34.28
CA LEU A 432 -34.71 -24.15 35.29
C LEU A 432 -33.73 -24.34 36.47
N SER A 433 -32.54 -23.76 36.35
CA SER A 433 -31.89 -22.96 37.40
C SER A 433 -31.28 -21.71 36.75
N GLN A 434 -31.57 -20.52 37.28
CA GLN A 434 -31.23 -19.23 36.64
C GLN A 434 -29.94 -18.62 37.20
N PRO A 435 -29.07 -18.03 36.36
CA PRO A 435 -28.19 -16.96 36.80
C PRO A 435 -29.03 -15.68 37.04
N LEU A 436 -28.69 -14.92 38.08
CA LEU A 436 -29.43 -13.70 38.44
C LEU A 436 -29.11 -12.54 37.49
N SER A 437 -30.15 -11.98 36.87
CA SER A 437 -30.05 -10.80 36.01
C SER A 437 -30.12 -9.50 36.81
N LEU A 438 -29.37 -8.48 36.38
CA LEU A 438 -29.66 -7.09 36.77
C LEU A 438 -30.91 -6.61 36.02
N ASN A 439 -32.09 -6.84 36.60
CA ASN A 439 -33.23 -5.91 36.51
C ASN A 439 -34.38 -6.32 37.45
N ASN A 440 -34.24 -5.99 38.74
CA ASN A 440 -35.37 -5.87 39.68
C ASN A 440 -35.01 -4.91 40.83
N TYR A 441 -34.68 -3.66 40.47
CA TYR A 441 -34.38 -2.58 41.42
C TYR A 441 -35.67 -1.98 42.04
N SER A 442 -36.52 -2.85 42.59
CA SER A 442 -37.91 -2.53 42.98
C SER A 442 -38.40 -3.24 44.26
N SER A 443 -37.53 -3.93 45.01
CA SER A 443 -37.92 -4.61 46.26
C SER A 443 -36.87 -4.72 47.37
N MET A 444 -35.70 -4.07 47.24
CA MET A 444 -34.71 -3.96 48.33
C MET A 444 -34.79 -2.60 49.03
N SER A 445 -34.82 -2.62 50.37
CA SER A 445 -34.78 -1.41 51.20
C SER A 445 -33.42 -0.72 51.13
N ASP A 446 -33.42 0.61 51.24
CA ASP A 446 -32.26 1.44 50.92
C ASP A 446 -31.05 1.27 51.85
N LYS A 447 -31.25 0.63 53.02
CA LYS A 447 -30.18 0.32 53.97
C LYS A 447 -29.11 -0.61 53.35
N ASN A 448 -29.54 -1.61 52.58
CA ASN A 448 -28.63 -2.61 52.01
C ASN A 448 -27.86 -2.13 50.77
N LYS A 449 -28.17 -0.94 50.24
CA LYS A 449 -27.40 -0.30 49.16
C LYS A 449 -26.20 0.49 49.70
N LEU A 450 -26.22 0.87 50.99
CA LEU A 450 -25.22 1.75 51.59
C LEU A 450 -23.96 0.99 52.06
N GLU A 451 -24.11 -0.22 52.60
CA GLU A 451 -22.97 -1.02 53.10
C GLU A 451 -22.03 -1.50 51.99
N MET A 452 -22.55 -1.76 50.78
CA MET A 452 -21.74 -2.14 49.61
C MET A 452 -20.87 -1.01 49.04
N LEU A 453 -21.04 0.22 49.51
CA LEU A 453 -20.35 1.42 49.00
C LEU A 453 -19.20 1.92 49.90
N LEU A 454 -18.98 1.29 51.07
CA LEU A 454 -18.08 1.80 52.12
C LEU A 454 -16.84 0.94 52.41
N LEU A 455 -16.58 -0.12 51.63
CA LEU A 455 -15.45 -1.04 51.87
C LEU A 455 -14.42 -1.11 50.73
N LYS A 456 -13.76 0.02 50.41
CA LYS A 456 -12.37 0.06 49.89
C LYS A 456 -11.74 1.46 49.83
N LYS A 457 -11.10 1.91 50.93
CA LYS A 457 -9.81 2.65 50.91
C LYS A 457 -9.26 2.90 52.32
N LYS A 458 -8.06 2.38 52.61
CA LYS A 458 -7.10 2.94 53.58
C LYS A 458 -5.67 2.64 53.10
N GLN A 459 -4.96 3.69 52.69
CA GLN A 459 -3.53 3.99 52.92
C GLN A 459 -3.36 5.49 52.54
N PRO A 460 -2.49 6.28 53.21
CA PRO A 460 -2.57 7.74 53.18
C PRO A 460 -1.45 8.43 52.38
N HIS A 461 -1.63 9.72 52.09
CA HIS A 461 -0.52 10.67 51.89
C HIS A 461 -0.70 11.87 52.83
N TYR A 462 0.41 12.36 53.39
CA TYR A 462 0.46 13.48 54.31
C TYR A 462 0.75 14.80 53.58
N SER A 463 0.17 15.91 54.08
CA SER A 463 0.89 17.17 54.19
C SER A 463 0.38 17.98 55.40
N ASN A 464 1.26 18.85 55.89
CA ASN A 464 1.29 19.37 57.28
C ASN A 464 0.03 20.04 57.84
N ASN A 465 -0.24 19.74 59.12
CA ASN A 465 -0.81 20.64 60.14
C ASN A 465 -2.20 21.25 59.91
N GLY A 466 -3.20 20.39 59.78
CA GLY A 466 -4.59 20.68 60.18
C GLY A 466 -5.22 19.45 60.82
N GLU A 467 -5.88 19.58 61.98
CA GLU A 467 -6.56 18.45 62.62
C GLU A 467 -7.78 18.01 61.78
N LEU A 468 -7.69 16.82 61.18
CA LEU A 468 -8.83 16.16 60.56
C LEU A 468 -9.75 15.58 61.64
N ILE A 469 -10.93 16.18 61.77
CA ILE A 469 -12.07 15.57 62.48
C ILE A 469 -12.79 14.72 61.44
N GLU A 470 -12.70 13.39 61.55
CA GLU A 470 -13.53 12.48 60.74
C GLU A 470 -15.01 12.62 61.16
N ILE A 471 -15.91 12.65 60.16
CA ILE A 471 -17.34 12.90 60.32
C ILE A 471 -18.06 11.66 59.79
N GLU A 472 -18.60 10.85 60.69
CA GLU A 472 -19.19 9.54 60.40
C GLU A 472 -20.74 9.53 60.40
N SER A 473 -21.38 10.62 60.83
CA SER A 473 -22.86 10.74 60.84
C SER A 473 -23.39 12.08 60.35
N LEU A 474 -24.66 12.08 59.90
CA LEU A 474 -25.37 13.30 59.48
C LEU A 474 -25.53 14.30 60.65
N GLU A 475 -25.69 13.79 61.87
CA GLU A 475 -25.86 14.60 63.09
C GLU A 475 -24.59 15.40 63.42
N GLN A 476 -23.41 14.84 63.13
CA GLN A 476 -22.13 15.56 63.26
C GLN A 476 -21.99 16.67 62.18
N VAL A 477 -22.56 16.48 60.98
CA VAL A 477 -22.64 17.54 59.96
C VAL A 477 -23.57 18.68 60.43
N GLU A 478 -24.74 18.36 60.98
CA GLU A 478 -25.66 19.36 61.53
C GLU A 478 -25.08 20.10 62.74
N GLU A 479 -24.35 19.41 63.62
CA GLU A 479 -23.65 20.03 64.74
C GLU A 479 -22.53 20.95 64.25
N LEU A 480 -21.79 20.57 63.20
CA LEU A 480 -20.79 21.44 62.56
C LEU A 480 -21.41 22.66 61.87
N ILE A 481 -22.56 22.53 61.19
CA ILE A 481 -23.30 23.65 60.60
C ILE A 481 -23.72 24.65 61.68
N LYS A 482 -24.24 24.18 62.82
CA LYS A 482 -24.52 25.01 64.01
C LYS A 482 -23.26 25.64 64.60
N LYS A 483 -22.15 24.90 64.67
CA LYS A 483 -20.87 25.34 65.27
C LYS A 483 -20.06 26.28 64.36
N LYS A 484 -20.44 26.39 63.08
CA LYS A 484 -19.80 27.24 62.05
C LYS A 484 -20.71 28.34 61.48
N ASN A 485 -22.01 28.36 61.82
CA ASN A 485 -23.02 29.29 61.29
C ASN A 485 -23.07 29.36 59.75
N LEU A 486 -23.25 28.20 59.09
CA LEU A 486 -23.41 28.12 57.64
C LEU A 486 -24.90 28.16 57.25
N PRO A 487 -25.31 28.97 56.25
CA PRO A 487 -26.72 29.14 55.87
C PRO A 487 -27.26 27.96 55.06
N THR A 488 -28.51 27.57 55.31
CA THR A 488 -29.18 26.39 54.72
C THR A 488 -30.50 26.75 54.05
N GLU A 489 -30.48 27.02 52.73
CA GLU A 489 -31.67 27.12 51.86
C GLU A 489 -31.19 27.20 50.38
N THR A 490 -31.80 26.58 49.35
CA THR A 490 -32.31 25.20 49.20
C THR A 490 -32.03 24.76 47.75
N ILE A 491 -31.72 23.48 47.49
CA ILE A 491 -31.46 22.94 46.13
C ILE A 491 -32.74 22.34 45.51
N SER A 492 -32.93 22.51 44.20
CA SER A 492 -33.90 21.77 43.36
C SER A 492 -33.33 21.55 41.95
N ILE A 493 -33.68 20.44 41.28
CA ILE A 493 -33.03 19.95 40.05
C ILE A 493 -34.08 19.59 38.99
N HIS A 494 -33.94 20.04 37.73
CA HIS A 494 -34.61 19.41 36.58
C HIS A 494 -33.98 19.74 35.18
N SER A 495 -33.62 18.66 34.46
CA SER A 495 -33.69 18.46 32.99
C SER A 495 -32.85 19.38 32.04
N PRO A 496 -32.67 19.01 30.75
CA PRO A 496 -31.57 19.51 29.91
C PRO A 496 -31.96 20.56 28.84
N GLU A 497 -30.95 20.93 28.04
CA GLU A 497 -30.92 21.77 26.84
C GLU A 497 -30.69 23.30 27.02
N SER A 498 -30.16 23.88 25.93
CA SER A 498 -29.95 25.31 25.63
C SER A 498 -28.75 26.08 26.26
N VAL A 499 -27.80 26.39 25.36
CA VAL A 499 -26.98 27.62 25.25
C VAL A 499 -25.70 27.78 26.10
N LEU A 500 -24.58 27.95 25.39
CA LEU A 500 -23.28 28.40 25.90
C LEU A 500 -23.26 29.91 26.20
N LEU A 501 -22.36 30.34 27.08
CA LEU A 501 -21.52 31.53 26.86
C LEU A 501 -20.19 31.39 27.62
N PHE A 502 -19.09 31.87 27.03
CA PHE A 502 -17.71 31.68 27.51
C PHE A 502 -17.29 32.72 28.57
N PHE A 503 -16.37 32.34 29.46
CA PHE A 503 -15.07 33.02 29.64
C PHE A 503 -14.05 32.08 30.35
N ASN A 504 -12.77 32.13 29.93
CA ASN A 504 -11.64 31.38 30.52
C ASN A 504 -11.05 32.14 31.74
N PHE A 505 -10.10 31.67 32.59
CA PHE A 505 -9.19 30.50 32.74
C PHE A 505 -8.98 30.30 34.28
N PRO A 506 -8.04 29.47 34.79
CA PRO A 506 -7.92 28.01 34.68
C PRO A 506 -7.86 27.32 36.07
N SER A 507 -8.20 26.02 36.17
CA SER A 507 -7.81 25.18 37.32
C SER A 507 -7.66 23.71 36.93
N MET A 508 -6.64 23.06 37.48
CA MET A 508 -6.36 21.63 37.27
C MET A 508 -7.42 20.73 37.94
N ASN A 509 -7.33 19.42 37.65
CA ASN A 509 -8.04 18.31 38.30
C ASN A 509 -9.55 18.22 38.03
N ALA A 510 -9.88 17.79 36.81
CA ALA A 510 -11.07 16.99 36.55
C ALA A 510 -10.65 15.72 35.77
N THR A 511 -10.51 14.59 36.48
CA THR A 511 -10.33 13.28 35.84
C THR A 511 -11.60 12.92 35.08
N LYS A 512 -11.60 13.07 33.75
CA LYS A 512 -12.66 12.54 32.91
C LYS A 512 -12.74 11.04 33.12
N ALA A 513 -13.93 10.53 33.48
CA ALA A 513 -14.19 9.11 33.46
C ALA A 513 -14.23 8.64 32.00
N CYS A 514 -13.14 7.99 31.55
CA CYS A 514 -12.98 7.54 30.18
C CYS A 514 -13.19 6.03 30.11
N SER A 515 -14.35 5.64 29.56
CA SER A 515 -14.70 4.25 29.34
C SER A 515 -15.67 4.13 28.15
N SER A 516 -15.15 3.82 26.96
CA SER A 516 -15.90 3.02 25.99
C SER A 516 -15.97 1.56 26.49
N LYS A 517 -16.79 0.72 25.86
CA LYS A 517 -16.92 -0.69 26.27
C LYS A 517 -15.70 -1.57 25.95
N ASN A 518 -14.80 -1.10 25.09
CA ASN A 518 -13.72 -1.93 24.51
C ASN A 518 -12.31 -1.41 24.84
N GLN A 519 -12.20 -0.39 25.70
CA GLN A 519 -10.93 0.23 26.09
C GLN A 519 -10.38 -0.40 27.37
N ILE A 520 -9.08 -0.66 27.40
CA ILE A 520 -8.36 -1.02 28.64
C ILE A 520 -7.92 0.30 29.30
N PRO A 521 -8.33 0.60 30.55
CA PRO A 521 -7.87 1.79 31.25
C PRO A 521 -6.35 1.75 31.46
N SER A 522 -5.66 2.82 31.07
CA SER A 522 -4.19 2.94 31.06
C SER A 522 -3.62 3.91 32.11
N THR A 523 -4.48 4.63 32.85
CA THR A 523 -4.07 5.73 33.73
C THR A 523 -3.13 5.31 34.87
N GLU A 524 -3.26 4.11 35.46
CA GLU A 524 -2.32 3.66 36.49
C GLU A 524 -1.03 3.11 35.88
N GLN A 525 -1.07 2.45 34.72
CA GLN A 525 0.12 1.98 33.99
C GLN A 525 1.01 3.16 33.55
N LEU A 526 0.42 4.20 32.96
CA LEU A 526 1.11 5.44 32.59
C LEU A 526 1.72 6.15 33.81
N LYS A 527 1.04 6.12 34.96
CA LYS A 527 1.53 6.69 36.21
C LYS A 527 2.71 5.90 36.79
N LEU A 528 2.68 4.56 36.72
CA LEU A 528 3.80 3.72 37.14
C LEU A 528 5.02 3.96 36.25
N LEU A 529 4.85 3.94 34.93
CA LEU A 529 5.92 4.23 33.96
C LEU A 529 6.53 5.61 34.17
N ARG A 530 5.72 6.65 34.42
CA ARG A 530 6.22 8.01 34.71
C ARG A 530 7.04 8.08 36.00
N GLY A 531 6.72 7.29 37.02
CA GLY A 531 7.56 7.18 38.21
C GLY A 531 8.95 6.61 37.88
N GLN A 532 9.03 5.60 37.02
CA GLN A 532 10.32 5.06 36.54
C GLN A 532 11.08 6.05 35.66
N MET A 533 10.38 6.86 34.85
CA MET A 533 10.99 7.93 34.08
C MET A 533 11.64 8.98 35.00
N GLU A 534 10.91 9.44 36.03
CA GLU A 534 11.43 10.38 37.05
C GLU A 534 12.62 9.78 37.84
N GLU A 535 12.60 8.49 38.16
CA GLU A 535 13.72 7.79 38.82
C GLU A 535 14.96 7.65 37.92
N ASN A 536 14.79 7.59 36.59
CA ASN A 536 15.87 7.51 35.60
C ASN A 536 16.27 8.89 35.01
N GLY A 537 15.70 10.00 35.50
CA GLY A 537 16.02 11.37 35.07
C GLY A 537 15.36 11.84 33.75
N ILE A 538 14.77 10.93 32.98
CA ILE A 538 14.20 11.24 31.65
C ILE A 538 12.80 11.86 31.75
N VAL A 539 12.49 12.80 30.85
CA VAL A 539 11.16 13.46 30.80
C VAL A 539 10.23 12.87 29.74
N ALA A 540 10.78 12.08 28.81
CA ALA A 540 10.02 11.26 27.87
C ALA A 540 10.67 9.88 27.66
N TYR A 541 9.85 8.88 27.38
CA TYR A 541 10.28 7.53 27.03
C TYR A 541 9.69 7.10 25.69
N LEU A 542 10.57 6.70 24.77
CA LEU A 542 10.25 6.16 23.46
C LEU A 542 10.18 4.63 23.57
N ILE A 543 9.03 4.07 23.17
CA ILE A 543 8.73 2.63 23.23
C ILE A 543 8.53 2.12 21.79
N PRO A 544 9.49 1.37 21.22
CA PRO A 544 9.32 0.65 19.96
C PRO A 544 8.27 -0.48 20.06
N MET A 545 7.84 -1.02 18.91
CA MET A 545 7.07 -2.26 18.88
C MET A 545 7.99 -3.47 19.13
N ASP A 546 7.50 -4.45 19.87
CA ASP A 546 8.19 -5.69 20.22
C ASP A 546 7.27 -6.92 20.13
N ASN A 547 7.83 -8.10 20.42
CA ASN A 547 7.07 -9.35 20.54
C ASN A 547 6.56 -9.61 21.98
N ASP A 548 7.01 -8.82 22.96
CA ASP A 548 6.73 -9.02 24.40
C ASP A 548 5.48 -8.27 24.88
N LYS A 549 4.76 -7.64 23.95
CA LYS A 549 3.47 -6.97 24.16
C LYS A 549 3.55 -5.74 25.07
N ARG A 550 4.72 -5.11 25.22
CA ARG A 550 4.89 -3.94 26.12
C ARG A 550 3.95 -2.79 25.73
N ILE A 551 3.79 -2.53 24.43
CA ILE A 551 2.79 -1.56 23.91
C ILE A 551 1.34 -1.96 24.27
N GLN A 552 0.99 -3.25 24.21
CA GLN A 552 -0.36 -3.71 24.57
C GLN A 552 -0.63 -3.55 26.07
N TRP A 553 0.37 -3.77 26.93
CA TRP A 553 0.24 -3.57 28.38
C TRP A 553 0.03 -2.10 28.75
N ILE A 554 0.85 -1.19 28.21
CA ILE A 554 0.82 0.24 28.57
C ILE A 554 -0.39 0.98 27.96
N SER A 555 -0.89 0.56 26.79
CA SER A 555 -1.91 1.31 26.02
C SER A 555 -3.21 0.57 25.72
N GLY A 556 -3.24 -0.76 25.86
CA GLY A 556 -4.35 -1.61 25.43
C GLY A 556 -4.39 -1.93 23.92
N PHE A 557 -3.56 -1.27 23.10
CA PHE A 557 -3.52 -1.51 21.64
C PHE A 557 -2.85 -2.85 21.29
N SER A 558 -3.55 -3.72 20.57
CA SER A 558 -3.09 -5.07 20.21
C SER A 558 -2.67 -5.25 18.73
N GLY A 559 -2.54 -4.15 17.98
CA GLY A 559 -2.07 -4.19 16.59
C GLY A 559 -0.56 -4.33 16.49
N SER A 560 -0.06 -5.12 15.53
CA SER A 560 1.37 -5.49 15.44
C SER A 560 2.28 -4.44 14.78
N GLN A 561 1.83 -3.20 14.63
CA GLN A 561 2.66 -2.05 14.24
C GLN A 561 2.24 -0.83 15.04
N ALA A 562 3.14 -0.32 15.87
CA ALA A 562 3.02 0.99 16.48
C ALA A 562 4.40 1.53 16.88
N LYS A 563 4.43 2.79 17.28
CA LYS A 563 5.52 3.41 18.03
C LYS A 563 4.87 4.29 19.10
N VAL A 564 5.37 4.26 20.32
CA VAL A 564 4.78 4.99 21.45
C VAL A 564 5.78 6.00 21.99
N VAL A 565 5.30 7.18 22.37
CA VAL A 565 6.04 8.13 23.21
C VAL A 565 5.17 8.50 24.40
N VAL A 566 5.72 8.39 25.60
CA VAL A 566 5.11 8.87 26.84
C VAL A 566 5.98 10.01 27.38
N THR A 567 5.37 11.16 27.69
CA THR A 567 6.02 12.22 28.49
C THR A 567 5.43 12.22 29.89
N LEU A 568 5.97 13.03 30.80
CA LEU A 568 5.39 13.22 32.15
C LEU A 568 3.92 13.72 32.12
N SER A 569 3.48 14.37 31.03
CA SER A 569 2.14 14.94 30.87
C SER A 569 1.25 14.16 29.88
N GLU A 570 1.75 13.89 28.66
CA GLU A 570 0.99 13.29 27.55
C GLU A 570 1.45 11.85 27.21
N ALA A 571 0.65 11.15 26.40
CA ALA A 571 1.02 9.88 25.80
C ALA A 571 0.49 9.83 24.36
N ALA A 572 1.32 9.38 23.41
CA ALA A 572 0.99 9.34 21.99
C ALA A 572 1.40 8.01 21.35
N LEU A 573 0.55 7.50 20.44
CA LEU A 573 0.78 6.26 19.70
C LEU A 573 0.65 6.53 18.19
N TRP A 574 1.74 6.30 17.47
CA TRP A 574 1.77 6.28 16.01
C TRP A 574 1.47 4.86 15.53
N THR A 575 0.58 4.73 14.55
CA THR A 575 0.35 3.47 13.83
C THR A 575 -0.08 3.76 12.39
N ASP A 576 -0.02 2.75 11.52
CA ASP A 576 -0.35 2.87 10.10
C ASP A 576 -1.85 2.67 9.80
N GLY A 577 -2.22 2.95 8.55
CA GLY A 577 -3.61 3.00 8.09
C GLY A 577 -4.41 1.70 8.21
N ARG A 578 -3.77 0.55 8.43
CA ARG A 578 -4.44 -0.73 8.73
C ARG A 578 -5.09 -0.74 10.11
N TYR A 579 -4.56 0.06 11.03
CA TYR A 579 -4.89 0.02 12.45
C TYR A 579 -5.66 1.24 12.96
N PHE A 580 -5.88 2.29 12.15
CA PHE A 580 -6.56 3.52 12.60
C PHE A 580 -7.89 3.25 13.31
N LEU A 581 -8.72 2.33 12.78
CA LEU A 581 -10.01 1.98 13.37
C LEU A 581 -9.86 1.09 14.61
N GLN A 582 -8.90 0.16 14.63
CA GLN A 582 -8.58 -0.64 15.81
C GLN A 582 -8.07 0.23 16.97
N ALA A 583 -7.09 1.09 16.72
CA ALA A 583 -6.53 2.00 17.72
C ALA A 583 -7.58 2.97 18.26
N SER A 584 -8.46 3.50 17.41
CA SER A 584 -9.58 4.36 17.83
C SER A 584 -10.59 3.65 18.75
N ASN A 585 -10.66 2.32 18.71
CA ASN A 585 -11.56 1.51 19.54
C ASN A 585 -10.88 1.01 20.84
N GLN A 586 -9.58 0.73 20.80
CA GLN A 586 -8.82 0.13 21.91
C GLN A 586 -8.17 1.17 22.85
N LEU A 587 -7.68 2.29 22.32
CA LEU A 587 -7.04 3.35 23.11
C LEU A 587 -8.07 4.15 23.90
N ASP A 588 -7.77 4.40 25.19
CA ASP A 588 -8.55 5.30 26.04
C ASP A 588 -8.18 6.80 25.82
N CYS A 589 -8.76 7.70 26.62
CA CYS A 589 -8.57 9.14 26.44
C CYS A 589 -7.23 9.71 26.95
N ASN A 590 -6.37 8.90 27.59
CA ASN A 590 -5.02 9.33 27.96
C ASN A 590 -4.10 9.39 26.72
N TRP A 591 -4.50 8.75 25.61
CA TRP A 591 -3.70 8.56 24.41
C TRP A 591 -4.11 9.47 23.26
N ARG A 592 -3.12 10.17 22.68
CA ARG A 592 -3.23 10.72 21.33
C ARG A 592 -2.90 9.62 20.31
N LEU A 593 -3.90 9.12 19.60
CA LEU A 593 -3.67 8.41 18.34
C LEU A 593 -3.10 9.39 17.30
N VAL A 594 -1.95 9.06 16.72
CA VAL A 594 -1.31 9.76 15.60
C VAL A 594 -1.35 8.87 14.36
N LYS A 595 -1.95 9.36 13.28
CA LYS A 595 -2.20 8.58 12.06
C LYS A 595 -1.02 8.66 11.09
N GLU A 596 -0.09 7.71 11.20
CA GLU A 596 1.15 7.71 10.41
C GLU A 596 0.83 7.60 8.90
N GLY A 597 1.23 8.64 8.14
CA GLY A 597 1.01 8.74 6.70
C GLY A 597 -0.17 9.63 6.26
N GLU A 598 -1.05 10.05 7.18
CA GLU A 598 -2.06 11.08 6.88
C GLU A 598 -1.42 12.50 6.83
N PRO A 599 -2.00 13.46 6.09
CA PRO A 599 -1.58 14.85 6.15
C PRO A 599 -1.68 15.46 7.55
N ASP A 600 -0.86 16.48 7.81
CA ASP A 600 -0.84 17.32 9.02
C ASP A 600 -0.49 16.61 10.36
N GLU A 601 -0.33 15.29 10.38
CA GLU A 601 0.13 14.54 11.56
C GLU A 601 1.67 14.58 11.71
N PRO A 602 2.21 14.79 12.93
CA PRO A 602 3.64 15.03 13.15
C PRO A 602 4.46 13.72 13.13
N SER A 603 5.73 13.81 12.69
CA SER A 603 6.71 12.77 13.02
C SER A 603 7.01 12.74 14.52
N ILE A 604 7.49 11.60 15.04
CA ILE A 604 7.87 11.43 16.45
C ILE A 604 8.82 12.53 16.92
N SER A 605 9.92 12.74 16.20
CA SER A 605 10.93 13.77 16.47
C SER A 605 10.33 15.19 16.45
N SER A 606 9.36 15.46 15.58
CA SER A 606 8.63 16.73 15.53
C SER A 606 7.66 16.91 16.69
N TRP A 607 7.00 15.83 17.12
CA TRP A 607 6.09 15.86 18.28
C TRP A 607 6.86 16.01 19.58
N ILE A 608 7.97 15.30 19.75
CA ILE A 608 8.89 15.47 20.90
C ILE A 608 9.35 16.93 20.99
N LYS A 609 9.86 17.50 19.88
CA LYS A 609 10.26 18.92 19.79
C LYS A 609 9.17 19.97 20.04
N ASN A 610 7.90 19.58 19.98
CA ASN A 610 6.77 20.47 20.22
C ASN A 610 6.23 20.35 21.67
N ASN A 611 6.69 19.37 22.45
CA ASN A 611 6.20 19.08 23.80
C ASN A 611 7.30 19.08 24.88
N LEU A 612 8.57 19.05 24.48
CA LEU A 612 9.74 19.12 25.35
C LEU A 612 10.53 20.41 25.13
N ASP A 613 11.25 20.85 26.17
CA ASP A 613 12.17 21.99 26.12
C ASP A 613 13.55 21.58 25.56
N ARG A 614 14.47 22.54 25.46
CA ARG A 614 15.86 22.26 25.03
C ARG A 614 16.70 21.84 26.23
N SER A 615 17.54 20.82 26.03
CA SER A 615 18.23 20.03 27.07
C SER A 615 17.31 19.17 27.95
N ASP A 616 16.17 18.74 27.41
CA ASP A 616 15.39 17.63 27.96
C ASP A 616 16.00 16.28 27.51
N GLU A 617 15.95 15.28 28.39
CA GLU A 617 16.44 13.91 28.14
C GLU A 617 15.28 12.96 27.77
N VAL A 618 15.47 12.21 26.69
CA VAL A 618 14.52 11.21 26.17
C VAL A 618 15.16 9.83 26.25
N GLY A 619 14.59 8.92 27.04
CA GLY A 619 15.06 7.55 27.11
C GLY A 619 14.49 6.67 26.00
N SER A 620 15.26 5.67 25.56
CA SER A 620 14.78 4.55 24.76
C SER A 620 15.55 3.27 25.10
N ASP A 621 14.88 2.12 24.97
CA ASP A 621 15.54 0.81 25.02
C ASP A 621 16.45 0.64 23.77
N PRO A 622 17.77 0.45 23.92
CA PRO A 622 18.72 0.33 22.81
C PRO A 622 18.70 -1.06 22.16
N ASN A 623 18.04 -2.05 22.77
CA ASN A 623 17.88 -3.41 22.26
C ASN A 623 16.66 -3.54 21.35
N LEU A 624 15.65 -2.67 21.51
CA LEU A 624 14.42 -2.67 20.71
C LEU A 624 14.45 -1.69 19.52
N LEU A 625 15.20 -0.59 19.60
CA LEU A 625 15.28 0.39 18.52
C LEU A 625 16.49 0.12 17.59
N GLY A 626 16.21 -0.26 16.35
CA GLY A 626 17.24 -0.52 15.33
C GLY A 626 18.12 0.71 15.04
N ALA A 627 19.44 0.50 14.99
CA ALA A 627 20.48 1.53 15.07
C ALA A 627 20.31 2.68 14.06
N LYS A 628 19.92 2.38 12.81
CA LYS A 628 19.65 3.41 11.79
C LYS A 628 18.50 4.36 12.17
N THR A 629 17.50 3.85 12.89
CA THR A 629 16.39 4.68 13.40
C THR A 629 16.83 5.46 14.65
N TRP A 630 17.67 4.87 15.50
CA TRP A 630 18.29 5.58 16.64
C TRP A 630 19.10 6.80 16.18
N LEU A 631 20.06 6.59 15.28
CA LEU A 631 20.90 7.67 14.73
C LEU A 631 20.08 8.75 14.03
N GLN A 632 19.04 8.36 13.27
CA GLN A 632 18.09 9.31 12.66
C GLN A 632 17.37 10.13 13.74
N TYR A 633 16.93 9.54 14.85
CA TYR A 633 16.32 10.31 15.94
C TYR A 633 17.32 11.20 16.67
N MET A 634 18.57 10.79 16.89
CA MET A 634 19.61 11.68 17.44
C MET A 634 19.80 12.93 16.56
N GLU A 635 19.94 12.76 15.24
CA GLU A 635 20.06 13.86 14.28
C GLU A 635 18.79 14.73 14.25
N GLU A 636 17.60 14.10 14.18
CA GLU A 636 16.33 14.81 14.12
C GLU A 636 15.96 15.53 15.43
N LEU A 637 16.48 15.10 16.59
CA LEU A 637 16.27 15.74 17.91
C LEU A 637 17.29 16.85 18.17
N GLY A 638 18.59 16.62 17.98
CA GLY A 638 19.65 17.64 17.91
C GLY A 638 20.04 18.36 19.21
N SER A 639 19.10 18.96 19.95
CA SER A 639 19.35 19.63 21.26
C SER A 639 18.42 19.11 22.37
N ILE A 640 17.95 17.89 22.18
CA ILE A 640 17.20 17.03 23.09
C ILE A 640 17.97 15.72 23.00
N GLU A 641 18.45 15.21 24.12
CA GLU A 641 19.39 14.08 24.14
C GLU A 641 18.60 12.75 24.17
N LEU A 642 19.10 11.73 23.48
CA LEU A 642 18.43 10.44 23.31
C LEU A 642 19.28 9.36 23.98
N GLU A 643 18.88 9.00 25.19
CA GLU A 643 19.67 8.19 26.11
C GLU A 643 19.32 6.70 26.07
N SER A 644 20.36 5.87 26.15
CA SER A 644 20.25 4.41 26.17
C SER A 644 19.90 3.91 27.56
N ILE A 645 18.65 3.51 27.76
CA ILE A 645 18.16 2.91 29.00
C ILE A 645 18.16 1.39 28.81
N ASP A 646 19.20 0.72 29.33
CA ASP A 646 19.45 -0.71 29.08
C ASP A 646 18.40 -1.64 29.74
N GLU A 647 17.78 -1.21 30.85
CA GLU A 647 16.64 -1.90 31.48
C GLU A 647 15.31 -1.34 30.97
N ASN A 648 14.42 -2.19 30.45
CA ASN A 648 13.15 -1.71 29.89
C ASN A 648 12.18 -1.24 30.99
N LEU A 649 11.82 0.04 30.97
CA LEU A 649 11.03 0.67 32.04
C LEU A 649 9.57 0.19 32.12
N ILE A 650 9.06 -0.56 31.14
CA ILE A 650 7.77 -1.25 31.25
C ILE A 650 7.94 -2.56 32.04
N ASP A 651 9.04 -3.27 31.87
CA ASP A 651 9.26 -4.57 32.50
C ASP A 651 9.47 -4.46 34.03
N SER A 652 9.95 -3.31 34.52
CA SER A 652 10.07 -3.05 35.97
C SER A 652 8.74 -2.75 36.67
N VAL A 653 7.70 -2.33 35.94
CA VAL A 653 6.38 -1.96 36.50
C VAL A 653 5.23 -2.89 36.09
N ARG A 654 5.42 -3.73 35.07
CA ARG A 654 4.35 -4.61 34.60
C ARG A 654 3.99 -5.68 35.62
N THR A 655 2.70 -5.81 35.88
CA THR A 655 2.16 -6.73 36.91
C THR A 655 1.51 -7.98 36.32
N ASP A 656 1.61 -8.19 35.01
CA ASP A 656 1.18 -9.41 34.35
C ASP A 656 2.31 -10.44 34.34
N ASN A 657 1.95 -11.71 34.55
CA ASN A 657 2.89 -12.83 34.49
C ASN A 657 3.17 -13.18 33.01
N TYR A 658 3.76 -12.26 32.26
CA TYR A 658 4.16 -12.49 30.87
C TYR A 658 5.33 -13.47 30.83
N THR A 659 5.03 -14.75 30.57
CA THR A 659 6.03 -15.77 30.24
C THR A 659 6.39 -15.67 28.76
N ILE A 660 7.68 -15.55 28.45
CA ILE A 660 8.19 -15.75 27.09
C ILE A 660 7.76 -17.17 26.65
N PRO A 661 7.07 -17.33 25.49
CA PRO A 661 6.62 -18.65 25.05
C PRO A 661 7.81 -19.57 24.76
N GLU A 662 7.82 -20.76 25.38
CA GLU A 662 8.86 -21.77 25.15
C GLU A 662 9.01 -22.09 23.65
N VAL A 663 10.26 -22.09 23.19
CA VAL A 663 10.68 -22.43 21.83
C VAL A 663 11.61 -23.63 21.90
N ARG A 664 11.48 -24.54 20.94
CA ARG A 664 12.40 -25.66 20.71
C ARG A 664 13.14 -25.43 19.40
N ILE A 665 14.46 -25.33 19.46
CA ILE A 665 15.33 -25.21 18.29
C ILE A 665 15.52 -26.60 17.68
N VAL A 666 15.14 -26.75 16.41
CA VAL A 666 15.19 -28.00 15.62
C VAL A 666 15.89 -27.79 14.29
N GLU A 667 16.40 -28.88 13.70
CA GLU A 667 16.92 -28.86 12.32
C GLU A 667 15.78 -28.66 11.30
N HIS A 668 16.06 -27.89 10.24
CA HIS A 668 15.25 -27.86 9.02
C HIS A 668 15.83 -28.85 8.01
N PRO A 669 15.18 -30.01 7.75
CA PRO A 669 15.79 -31.06 6.94
C PRO A 669 16.18 -30.61 5.53
N LEU A 670 17.34 -31.10 5.07
CA LEU A 670 17.90 -30.77 3.74
C LEU A 670 16.95 -31.12 2.57
N GLU A 671 16.03 -32.07 2.75
CA GLU A 671 15.01 -32.40 1.75
C GLU A 671 13.97 -31.28 1.49
N PHE A 672 13.85 -30.33 2.41
CA PHE A 672 13.03 -29.11 2.30
C PHE A 672 13.90 -27.88 2.05
N ALA A 673 14.98 -27.70 2.83
CA ALA A 673 15.89 -26.57 2.70
C ALA A 673 16.63 -26.54 1.35
N GLY A 674 16.87 -27.70 0.74
CA GLY A 674 17.49 -27.85 -0.58
C GLY A 674 18.97 -27.47 -0.70
N LYS A 675 19.58 -26.94 0.37
CA LYS A 675 20.94 -26.39 0.38
C LYS A 675 21.58 -26.50 1.77
N GLU A 676 22.83 -26.94 1.83
CA GLU A 676 23.60 -27.10 3.08
C GLU A 676 24.05 -25.76 3.68
N ARG A 677 24.32 -25.75 5.00
CA ARG A 677 24.72 -24.55 5.78
C ARG A 677 25.98 -23.91 5.19
N ASN A 678 27.00 -24.73 4.96
CA ASN A 678 28.27 -24.35 4.36
C ASN A 678 28.10 -23.63 3.01
N VAL A 679 27.26 -24.12 2.08
CA VAL A 679 27.05 -23.49 0.77
C VAL A 679 26.32 -22.15 0.89
N LYS A 680 25.41 -21.99 1.87
CA LYS A 680 24.79 -20.69 2.18
C LYS A 680 25.82 -19.72 2.73
N ILE A 681 26.58 -20.12 3.74
CA ILE A 681 27.60 -19.30 4.41
C ILE A 681 28.68 -18.84 3.44
N GLU A 682 29.15 -19.69 2.53
CA GLU A 682 30.20 -19.36 1.56
C GLU A 682 29.71 -18.39 0.46
N GLU A 683 28.42 -18.41 0.11
CA GLU A 683 27.83 -17.39 -0.77
C GLU A 683 27.70 -16.03 -0.07
N ILE A 684 27.32 -16.01 1.21
CA ILE A 684 27.27 -14.77 2.00
C ILE A 684 28.67 -14.19 2.20
N ARG A 685 29.67 -15.02 2.54
CA ARG A 685 31.09 -14.62 2.59
C ARG A 685 31.55 -13.99 1.27
N LYS A 686 31.19 -14.59 0.13
CA LYS A 686 31.50 -14.03 -1.19
C LYS A 686 30.83 -12.65 -1.42
N GLU A 687 29.59 -12.45 -0.98
CA GLU A 687 28.94 -11.13 -1.11
C GLU A 687 29.51 -10.07 -0.14
N LEU A 688 30.06 -10.49 1.02
CA LEU A 688 30.81 -9.60 1.91
C LEU A 688 32.16 -9.19 1.31
N ASP A 689 32.91 -10.13 0.74
CA ASP A 689 34.16 -9.88 -0.01
C ASP A 689 33.93 -8.94 -1.20
N GLU A 690 32.88 -9.18 -2.00
CA GLU A 690 32.47 -8.30 -3.12
C GLU A 690 31.99 -6.89 -2.68
N LYS A 691 31.72 -6.67 -1.39
CA LYS A 691 31.38 -5.37 -0.78
C LYS A 691 32.50 -4.79 0.09
N GLU A 692 33.67 -5.43 0.15
CA GLU A 692 34.82 -5.05 0.97
C GLU A 692 34.50 -5.01 2.49
N TYR A 693 33.78 -6.00 3.02
CA TYR A 693 33.56 -6.20 4.45
C TYR A 693 34.37 -7.42 4.96
N ASP A 694 35.02 -7.28 6.11
CA ASP A 694 35.79 -8.35 6.76
C ASP A 694 34.91 -9.33 7.55
N GLY A 695 33.67 -8.93 7.85
CA GLY A 695 32.64 -9.79 8.45
C GLY A 695 31.30 -9.09 8.59
N MET A 696 30.32 -9.78 9.15
CA MET A 696 29.01 -9.23 9.49
C MET A 696 28.50 -9.74 10.84
N VAL A 697 27.67 -8.94 11.51
CA VAL A 697 26.81 -9.42 12.61
C VAL A 697 25.43 -9.72 12.02
N VAL A 698 24.82 -10.86 12.36
CA VAL A 698 23.43 -11.18 12.01
C VAL A 698 22.57 -11.08 13.26
N THR A 699 21.53 -10.26 13.22
CA THR A 699 20.59 -10.00 14.34
C THR A 699 19.14 -10.41 14.04
N GLU A 700 18.83 -10.73 12.78
CA GLU A 700 17.47 -11.01 12.34
C GLU A 700 17.21 -12.53 12.38
N GLU A 701 16.33 -12.99 13.28
CA GLU A 701 16.16 -14.42 13.58
C GLU A 701 15.82 -15.30 12.36
N ASP A 702 15.08 -14.78 11.36
CA ASP A 702 14.76 -15.52 10.13
C ASP A 702 15.93 -15.59 9.13
N GLU A 703 16.92 -14.70 9.25
CA GLU A 703 18.19 -14.81 8.53
C GLU A 703 19.07 -15.90 9.15
N ILE A 704 19.15 -15.94 10.49
CA ILE A 704 19.91 -16.96 11.24
C ILE A 704 19.30 -18.36 11.05
N ALA A 705 17.97 -18.47 11.20
CA ALA A 705 17.22 -19.69 10.94
C ALA A 705 17.40 -20.22 9.51
N TRP A 706 17.42 -19.32 8.52
CA TRP A 706 17.71 -19.71 7.13
C TRP A 706 19.16 -20.14 6.94
N LEU A 707 20.14 -19.40 7.48
CA LEU A 707 21.58 -19.61 7.28
C LEU A 707 22.02 -20.97 7.83
N PHE A 708 21.59 -21.31 9.04
CA PHE A 708 21.97 -22.54 9.74
C PHE A 708 21.03 -23.72 9.51
N ASN A 709 20.00 -23.61 8.65
CA ASN A 709 18.95 -24.63 8.51
C ASN A 709 18.38 -25.05 9.87
N LEU A 710 17.98 -24.07 10.69
CA LEU A 710 17.36 -24.27 12.00
C LEU A 710 15.98 -23.61 12.04
N ARG A 711 15.09 -24.05 12.93
CA ARG A 711 13.79 -23.42 13.17
C ARG A 711 13.44 -23.44 14.65
N GLY A 712 12.73 -22.41 15.11
CA GLY A 712 12.11 -22.39 16.43
C GLY A 712 10.68 -22.92 16.35
N GLU A 713 10.42 -24.08 16.95
CA GLU A 713 9.07 -24.65 17.05
C GLU A 713 8.44 -24.34 18.40
N LYS A 714 7.13 -24.03 18.40
CA LYS A 714 6.31 -23.80 19.59
C LYS A 714 5.21 -24.86 19.65
N GLU A 715 4.78 -25.29 20.82
CA GLU A 715 3.69 -26.28 20.96
C GLU A 715 2.42 -25.83 20.21
N ILE A 716 1.69 -26.76 19.59
CA ILE A 716 0.46 -26.47 18.84
C ILE A 716 -0.77 -26.56 19.77
N ASP A 717 -1.09 -25.45 20.44
CA ASP A 717 -2.41 -25.29 21.08
C ASP A 717 -3.46 -24.87 20.05
N ILE A 718 -4.56 -25.62 20.00
CA ILE A 718 -5.69 -25.42 19.09
C ILE A 718 -6.69 -24.36 19.58
N ASN A 719 -6.60 -23.99 20.87
CA ASN A 719 -7.40 -22.96 21.51
C ASN A 719 -6.75 -21.57 21.42
N ASN A 720 -5.44 -21.52 21.14
CA ASN A 720 -4.62 -20.30 21.18
C ASN A 720 -3.99 -20.05 19.79
N MET A 721 -4.77 -19.42 18.91
CA MET A 721 -4.45 -19.18 17.50
C MET A 721 -3.41 -18.06 17.28
N VAL A 722 -2.26 -18.15 17.95
CA VAL A 722 -1.15 -17.19 17.86
C VAL A 722 -0.38 -17.37 16.55
N ASN A 723 0.10 -16.24 16.01
CA ASN A 723 1.08 -16.19 14.92
C ASN A 723 2.33 -17.04 15.24
N ARG A 724 2.86 -17.76 14.24
CA ARG A 724 4.10 -18.53 14.32
C ARG A 724 5.04 -18.12 13.19
N ASN A 725 5.94 -17.19 13.50
CA ASN A 725 7.24 -17.16 12.85
C ASN A 725 8.06 -18.32 13.45
N PRO A 726 8.60 -19.27 12.66
CA PRO A 726 9.33 -20.43 13.17
C PRO A 726 10.80 -20.09 13.45
N THR A 727 11.02 -19.05 14.24
CA THR A 727 12.32 -18.42 14.54
C THR A 727 12.65 -18.51 16.04
N PHE A 728 13.91 -18.21 16.40
CA PHE A 728 14.43 -18.31 17.77
C PHE A 728 15.42 -17.18 18.07
N LYS A 729 15.40 -16.68 19.32
CA LYS A 729 16.29 -15.59 19.80
C LYS A 729 17.74 -16.01 19.61
N SER A 730 18.48 -15.28 18.77
CA SER A 730 19.85 -15.62 18.40
C SER A 730 20.63 -14.42 17.87
N LEU A 731 21.96 -14.50 17.93
CA LEU A 731 22.92 -13.54 17.38
C LEU A 731 24.05 -14.31 16.70
N VAL A 732 24.62 -13.77 15.62
CA VAL A 732 25.76 -14.41 14.91
C VAL A 732 26.84 -13.38 14.60
N TYR A 733 28.11 -13.75 14.76
CA TYR A 733 29.23 -13.09 14.08
C TYR A 733 29.77 -14.02 12.98
N LEU A 734 29.74 -13.54 11.74
CA LEU A 734 30.18 -14.27 10.54
C LEU A 734 31.37 -13.52 9.91
N PRO A 735 32.62 -14.01 10.06
CA PRO A 735 33.76 -13.47 9.34
C PRO A 735 33.72 -13.85 7.85
N THR A 736 34.20 -12.94 7.01
CA THR A 736 34.29 -13.11 5.54
C THR A 736 35.28 -14.20 5.15
N LEU A 737 36.40 -14.32 5.87
CA LEU A 737 37.42 -15.33 5.59
C LEU A 737 36.98 -16.72 6.06
N LYS A 738 37.26 -17.73 5.23
CA LYS A 738 36.80 -19.11 5.46
C LYS A 738 37.44 -19.78 6.68
N ASN A 739 38.70 -19.44 6.94
CA ASN A 739 39.53 -20.00 8.01
C ASN A 739 39.36 -19.28 9.36
N GLU A 740 38.28 -18.51 9.52
CA GLU A 740 37.96 -17.78 10.73
C GLU A 740 36.63 -18.27 11.30
N THR A 741 36.60 -18.35 12.63
CA THR A 741 35.56 -18.98 13.42
C THR A 741 34.27 -18.17 13.37
N ILE A 742 33.17 -18.85 13.07
CA ILE A 742 31.81 -18.31 13.17
C ILE A 742 31.37 -18.43 14.62
N TYR A 743 30.73 -17.40 15.17
CA TYR A 743 30.17 -17.43 16.52
C TYR A 743 28.66 -17.37 16.44
N LEU A 744 27.97 -18.29 17.11
CA LEU A 744 26.52 -18.35 17.22
C LEU A 744 26.11 -18.30 18.69
N TRP A 745 25.35 -17.28 19.06
CA TRP A 745 24.74 -17.16 20.38
C TRP A 745 23.25 -17.50 20.29
N CYS A 746 22.78 -18.38 21.16
CA CYS A 746 21.38 -18.80 21.26
C CYS A 746 21.14 -19.50 22.62
N ASP A 747 19.88 -19.57 23.07
CA ASP A 747 19.53 -20.29 24.29
C ASP A 747 19.85 -21.79 24.13
N LEU A 748 20.84 -22.28 24.86
CA LEU A 748 21.36 -23.64 24.71
C LEU A 748 20.41 -24.70 25.29
N ALA A 749 19.47 -24.31 26.17
CA ALA A 749 18.47 -25.20 26.75
C ALA A 749 17.29 -25.45 25.79
N GLN A 750 17.13 -24.65 24.73
CA GLN A 750 16.06 -24.81 23.74
C GLN A 750 16.35 -25.85 22.65
N PHE A 751 17.58 -26.35 22.50
CA PHE A 751 17.90 -27.33 21.46
C PHE A 751 17.29 -28.72 21.72
N GLU A 752 16.67 -29.31 20.70
CA GLU A 752 16.31 -30.73 20.71
C GLU A 752 17.54 -31.64 20.56
N ASP A 753 18.48 -31.25 19.71
CA ASP A 753 19.81 -31.86 19.58
C ASP A 753 20.80 -30.80 19.07
N ILE A 754 21.66 -30.28 19.94
CA ILE A 754 22.72 -29.33 19.57
C ILE A 754 23.85 -29.99 18.75
N SER A 755 23.94 -31.31 18.77
CA SER A 755 25.01 -32.05 18.09
C SER A 755 24.89 -32.05 16.57
N ILE A 756 23.74 -31.61 16.02
CA ILE A 756 23.57 -31.28 14.59
C ILE A 756 24.49 -30.14 14.13
N LEU A 757 24.95 -29.30 15.06
CA LEU A 757 25.92 -28.22 14.82
C LEU A 757 27.33 -28.64 15.24
N THR A 758 27.52 -29.17 16.45
CA THR A 758 28.87 -29.47 16.96
C THR A 758 29.56 -30.64 16.25
N ASN A 759 28.83 -31.48 15.51
CA ASN A 759 29.40 -32.49 14.63
C ASN A 759 29.58 -32.00 13.16
N ASP A 760 29.10 -30.81 12.80
CA ASP A 760 29.15 -30.26 11.44
C ASP A 760 30.54 -29.66 11.14
N SER A 761 31.53 -30.55 11.07
CA SER A 761 32.93 -30.27 10.67
C SER A 761 33.12 -29.65 9.28
N SER A 762 32.04 -29.25 8.58
CA SER A 762 32.13 -28.38 7.40
C SER A 762 32.16 -26.89 7.75
N LEU A 763 31.89 -26.53 9.01
CA LEU A 763 31.99 -25.20 9.59
C LEU A 763 33.01 -25.18 10.74
N ASP A 764 33.67 -24.04 10.91
CA ASP A 764 34.39 -23.67 12.12
C ASP A 764 33.44 -22.78 12.94
N LEU A 765 32.87 -23.33 14.01
CA LEU A 765 31.70 -22.77 14.71
C LEU A 765 31.84 -22.94 16.22
N GLU A 766 31.93 -21.82 16.93
CA GLU A 766 31.75 -21.77 18.39
C GLU A 766 30.30 -21.41 18.72
N ILE A 767 29.77 -22.00 19.79
CA ILE A 767 28.36 -21.86 20.19
C ILE A 767 28.29 -21.52 21.68
N GLU A 768 27.72 -20.37 21.99
CA GLU A 768 27.64 -19.79 23.34
C GLU A 768 26.18 -19.43 23.67
N ASP A 769 25.89 -19.13 24.94
CA ASP A 769 24.52 -18.77 25.33
C ASP A 769 24.17 -17.33 24.91
N ILE A 770 22.88 -17.06 24.72
CA ILE A 770 22.37 -15.78 24.25
C ILE A 770 22.55 -14.64 25.27
N ASP A 771 22.68 -14.96 26.55
CA ASP A 771 22.88 -13.95 27.59
C ASP A 771 24.34 -13.47 27.70
N ASP A 772 25.32 -14.27 27.25
CA ASP A 772 26.74 -13.87 27.16
C ASP A 772 27.06 -13.05 25.88
N ALA A 773 26.14 -13.03 24.91
CA ALA A 773 26.36 -12.58 23.53
C ALA A 773 26.95 -11.17 23.39
N HIS A 774 26.50 -10.20 24.18
CA HIS A 774 27.02 -8.83 24.12
C HIS A 774 28.46 -8.72 24.64
N ALA A 775 28.79 -9.47 25.71
CA ALA A 775 30.14 -9.45 26.30
C ALA A 775 31.14 -10.18 25.40
N SER A 776 30.75 -11.35 24.87
CA SER A 776 31.57 -12.14 23.95
C SER A 776 31.83 -11.40 22.63
N LEU A 777 30.79 -10.86 21.98
CA LEU A 777 30.95 -10.03 20.78
C LEU A 777 31.88 -8.82 21.04
N SER A 778 31.76 -8.18 22.19
CA SER A 778 32.62 -7.03 22.54
C SER A 778 34.08 -7.39 22.74
N SER A 779 34.41 -8.60 23.22
CA SER A 779 35.80 -9.08 23.29
C SER A 779 36.30 -9.50 21.91
N ILE A 780 35.52 -10.27 21.13
CA ILE A 780 35.90 -10.68 19.77
C ILE A 780 36.23 -9.46 18.90
N LEU A 781 35.36 -8.44 18.89
CA LEU A 781 35.58 -7.22 18.11
C LEU A 781 36.69 -6.30 18.65
N ALA A 782 37.13 -6.46 19.90
CA ALA A 782 38.22 -5.68 20.49
C ALA A 782 39.59 -6.37 20.38
N ASP A 783 39.64 -7.67 20.69
CA ASP A 783 40.88 -8.44 20.88
C ASP A 783 41.30 -9.22 19.64
N ASN A 784 40.34 -9.72 18.84
CA ASN A 784 40.62 -10.61 17.70
C ASN A 784 40.56 -9.90 16.33
N ILE A 785 39.78 -8.83 16.19
CA ILE A 785 39.52 -8.16 14.89
C ILE A 785 40.34 -6.86 14.75
N PRO A 786 41.14 -6.68 13.66
CA PRO A 786 41.92 -5.47 13.40
C PRO A 786 41.12 -4.17 13.46
N GLN A 787 41.71 -3.09 13.96
CA GLN A 787 40.98 -1.83 14.22
C GLN A 787 40.50 -1.11 12.95
N ASP A 788 41.08 -1.43 11.80
CA ASP A 788 40.72 -0.94 10.46
C ASP A 788 39.75 -1.86 9.70
N SER A 789 39.33 -3.00 10.27
CA SER A 789 38.35 -3.90 9.66
C SER A 789 36.93 -3.33 9.63
N ARG A 790 36.22 -3.57 8.53
CA ARG A 790 34.86 -3.13 8.25
C ARG A 790 33.86 -4.25 8.54
N ILE A 791 33.06 -4.11 9.59
CA ILE A 791 32.01 -5.08 9.96
C ILE A 791 30.63 -4.57 9.52
N LEU A 792 29.92 -5.37 8.72
CA LEU A 792 28.54 -5.07 8.30
C LEU A 792 27.59 -5.27 9.48
N ILE A 793 26.88 -4.20 9.86
CA ILE A 793 25.80 -4.20 10.84
C ILE A 793 24.46 -3.99 10.08
N PRO A 794 23.55 -4.98 10.07
CA PRO A 794 22.29 -4.92 9.33
C PRO A 794 21.48 -3.62 9.51
N SER A 795 21.37 -2.87 8.42
CA SER A 795 20.60 -1.65 8.30
C SER A 795 19.09 -1.94 8.22
N LYS A 796 18.27 -0.96 8.62
CA LYS A 796 16.80 -1.04 8.52
C LYS A 796 16.35 -1.46 7.12
N SER A 797 15.51 -2.49 7.06
CA SER A 797 14.94 -3.05 5.83
C SER A 797 13.42 -2.82 5.75
N VAL A 798 12.74 -3.56 4.87
CA VAL A 798 11.32 -3.35 4.53
C VAL A 798 10.37 -3.70 5.68
N TYR A 799 10.62 -4.81 6.37
CA TYR A 799 9.81 -5.28 7.51
C TYR A 799 10.57 -5.31 8.83
N LYS A 800 11.90 -5.12 8.80
CA LYS A 800 12.76 -5.27 9.97
C LYS A 800 13.44 -3.95 10.36
N PRO A 801 13.63 -3.69 11.67
CA PRO A 801 14.26 -2.45 12.15
C PRO A 801 15.76 -2.37 11.79
N GLY A 802 16.40 -3.50 11.45
CA GLY A 802 17.85 -3.64 11.43
C GLY A 802 18.38 -3.91 12.83
N SER A 803 19.69 -4.16 12.94
CA SER A 803 20.34 -4.48 14.21
C SER A 803 20.07 -3.43 15.29
N PRO A 804 19.86 -3.85 16.55
CA PRO A 804 19.67 -2.94 17.66
C PRO A 804 20.82 -1.93 17.83
N TYR A 805 20.51 -0.78 18.42
CA TYR A 805 21.51 0.24 18.71
C TYR A 805 22.60 -0.26 19.69
N SER A 806 22.27 -1.16 20.62
CA SER A 806 23.25 -1.82 21.49
C SER A 806 24.33 -2.59 20.71
N ILE A 807 23.94 -3.39 19.73
CA ILE A 807 24.87 -4.12 18.83
C ILE A 807 25.75 -3.15 18.02
N TYR A 808 25.17 -2.07 17.51
CA TYR A 808 25.93 -1.03 16.79
C TYR A 808 26.93 -0.30 17.70
N LYS A 809 26.54 0.01 18.95
CA LYS A 809 27.38 0.62 19.99
C LYS A 809 28.55 -0.27 20.39
N ILE A 810 28.37 -1.60 20.39
CA ILE A 810 29.45 -2.59 20.60
C ILE A 810 30.41 -2.61 19.40
N ALA A 811 29.91 -2.58 18.16
CA ALA A 811 30.74 -2.55 16.96
C ALA A 811 31.58 -1.26 16.81
N SER A 812 31.08 -0.13 17.34
CA SER A 812 31.83 1.14 17.43
C SER A 812 32.39 1.58 16.06
N ASP A 813 33.62 2.10 16.01
CA ASP A 813 34.31 2.56 14.78
C ASP A 813 34.37 1.52 13.65
N LYS A 814 34.26 0.21 13.96
CA LYS A 814 34.26 -0.88 12.97
C LYS A 814 32.88 -1.10 12.31
N GLY A 815 31.81 -0.55 12.88
CA GLY A 815 30.42 -0.87 12.53
C GLY A 815 29.85 -0.05 11.36
N HIS A 816 29.51 -0.71 10.26
CA HIS A 816 28.95 -0.07 9.06
C HIS A 816 27.51 -0.52 8.78
N LEU A 817 26.56 0.43 8.71
CA LEU A 817 25.14 0.15 8.53
C LEU A 817 24.75 -0.06 7.06
N ASP A 818 24.70 -1.32 6.60
CA ASP A 818 24.29 -1.71 5.23
C ASP A 818 23.25 -2.83 5.22
N VAL A 819 22.56 -3.03 4.09
CA VAL A 819 21.50 -4.05 3.95
C VAL A 819 22.11 -5.46 3.98
N SER A 820 21.58 -6.33 4.85
CA SER A 820 22.05 -7.71 4.96
C SER A 820 21.92 -8.46 3.62
N PRO A 821 23.00 -9.13 3.14
CA PRO A 821 22.97 -9.95 1.92
C PRO A 821 21.98 -11.13 2.04
N ILE A 822 21.77 -11.63 3.26
CA ILE A 822 20.92 -12.80 3.52
C ILE A 822 19.46 -12.53 3.12
N ILE A 823 18.99 -11.27 3.21
CA ILE A 823 17.64 -10.85 2.81
C ILE A 823 17.37 -11.17 1.34
N GLU A 824 18.29 -10.84 0.44
CA GLU A 824 18.09 -11.19 -0.98
C GLU A 824 18.29 -12.69 -1.20
N ALA A 825 19.35 -13.28 -0.62
CA ALA A 825 19.68 -14.69 -0.80
C ALA A 825 18.53 -15.64 -0.43
N LYS A 826 17.81 -15.39 0.67
CA LYS A 826 16.64 -16.20 1.09
C LYS A 826 15.32 -15.82 0.41
N SER A 827 15.23 -14.62 -0.16
CA SER A 827 14.04 -14.21 -0.91
C SER A 827 13.88 -15.02 -2.21
N ILE A 828 14.99 -15.45 -2.82
CA ILE A 828 15.06 -16.24 -4.05
C ILE A 828 15.08 -17.74 -3.70
N LYS A 829 13.92 -18.41 -3.81
CA LYS A 829 13.78 -19.82 -3.40
C LYS A 829 14.47 -20.74 -4.38
N ASN A 830 15.20 -21.74 -3.87
CA ASN A 830 15.88 -22.74 -4.70
C ASN A 830 14.90 -23.80 -5.27
N PRO A 831 15.30 -24.63 -6.26
CA PRO A 831 14.37 -25.57 -6.91
C PRO A 831 13.66 -26.56 -5.97
N THR A 832 14.27 -26.90 -4.83
CA THR A 832 13.64 -27.73 -3.79
C THR A 832 12.55 -26.95 -3.07
N GLU A 833 12.87 -25.75 -2.58
CA GLU A 833 11.93 -24.82 -1.94
C GLU A 833 10.79 -24.41 -2.87
N ILE A 834 11.03 -24.29 -4.18
CA ILE A 834 9.97 -24.04 -5.17
C ILE A 834 9.01 -25.24 -5.28
N ILE A 835 9.54 -26.41 -5.67
CA ILE A 835 8.73 -27.53 -6.17
C ILE A 835 8.24 -28.45 -5.04
N LYS A 836 9.13 -28.86 -4.14
CA LYS A 836 8.76 -29.70 -2.99
C LYS A 836 8.22 -28.88 -1.81
N GLY A 837 8.52 -27.58 -1.81
CA GLY A 837 8.16 -26.64 -0.76
C GLY A 837 6.90 -25.85 -1.07
N MET A 838 7.10 -24.61 -1.52
CA MET A 838 6.07 -23.58 -1.70
C MET A 838 4.89 -24.06 -2.56
N LYS A 839 5.10 -24.70 -3.72
CA LYS A 839 3.96 -25.18 -4.52
C LYS A 839 3.18 -26.30 -3.80
N ALA A 840 3.88 -27.32 -3.29
CA ALA A 840 3.26 -28.44 -2.58
C ALA A 840 2.58 -28.03 -1.26
N SER A 841 3.04 -26.99 -0.58
CA SER A 841 2.39 -26.47 0.63
C SER A 841 1.10 -25.72 0.31
N HIS A 842 1.11 -24.87 -0.72
CA HIS A 842 -0.09 -24.14 -1.16
C HIS A 842 -1.15 -25.04 -1.78
N GLU A 843 -0.81 -26.10 -2.53
CA GLU A 843 -1.78 -27.09 -3.03
C GLU A 843 -2.55 -27.75 -1.89
N ARG A 844 -1.84 -28.21 -0.85
CA ARG A 844 -2.44 -28.82 0.35
C ARG A 844 -3.27 -27.85 1.18
N ASP A 845 -2.92 -26.57 1.16
CA ASP A 845 -3.59 -25.51 1.92
C ASP A 845 -4.84 -24.99 1.21
N ALA A 846 -4.80 -24.88 -0.12
CA ALA A 846 -5.96 -24.65 -0.96
C ALA A 846 -7.03 -25.72 -0.75
N VAL A 847 -6.64 -27.00 -0.72
CA VAL A 847 -7.51 -28.12 -0.37
C VAL A 847 -8.13 -27.94 1.03
N ALA A 848 -7.33 -27.56 2.04
CA ALA A 848 -7.85 -27.31 3.39
C ALA A 848 -8.85 -26.15 3.47
N LEU A 849 -8.64 -25.08 2.71
CA LEU A 849 -9.53 -23.93 2.67
C LEU A 849 -10.83 -24.24 1.89
N ILE A 850 -10.75 -25.00 0.79
CA ILE A 850 -11.92 -25.40 -0.01
C ILE A 850 -12.80 -26.38 0.76
N GLU A 851 -12.24 -27.40 1.42
CA GLU A 851 -12.95 -28.29 2.36
C GLU A 851 -13.68 -27.50 3.46
N PHE A 852 -13.03 -26.47 4.00
CA PHE A 852 -13.62 -25.65 5.05
C PHE A 852 -14.80 -24.81 4.55
N VAL A 853 -14.62 -24.08 3.44
CA VAL A 853 -15.64 -23.13 2.98
C VAL A 853 -16.82 -23.82 2.29
N SER A 854 -16.64 -25.00 1.68
CA SER A 854 -17.75 -25.81 1.18
C SER A 854 -18.64 -26.30 2.31
N PHE A 855 -18.05 -26.81 3.38
CA PHE A 855 -18.73 -27.21 4.61
C PHE A 855 -19.46 -26.03 5.28
N LEU A 856 -18.82 -24.85 5.33
CA LEU A 856 -19.41 -23.64 5.90
C LEU A 856 -20.61 -23.12 5.08
N GLU A 857 -20.50 -23.09 3.74
CA GLU A 857 -21.62 -22.68 2.87
C GLU A 857 -22.79 -23.69 2.97
N ASP A 858 -22.52 -25.00 2.97
CA ASP A 858 -23.55 -26.03 3.14
C ASP A 858 -24.27 -25.93 4.50
N CYS A 859 -23.53 -25.71 5.59
CA CYS A 859 -24.12 -25.45 6.90
C CYS A 859 -25.01 -24.19 6.92
N ILE A 860 -24.54 -23.07 6.39
CA ILE A 860 -25.30 -21.79 6.41
C ILE A 860 -26.49 -21.80 5.44
N VAL A 861 -26.34 -22.39 4.26
CA VAL A 861 -27.32 -22.29 3.16
C VAL A 861 -28.27 -23.49 3.14
N ASN A 862 -27.77 -24.72 3.20
CA ASN A 862 -28.59 -25.92 3.01
C ASN A 862 -29.12 -26.49 4.33
N LYS A 863 -28.33 -26.43 5.42
CA LYS A 863 -28.75 -26.86 6.77
C LYS A 863 -29.42 -25.75 7.60
N GLU A 864 -29.42 -24.51 7.10
CA GLU A 864 -29.89 -23.30 7.79
C GLU A 864 -29.27 -23.06 9.19
N GLU A 865 -28.03 -23.50 9.43
CA GLU A 865 -27.34 -23.29 10.71
C GLU A 865 -27.07 -21.81 10.98
N ARG A 866 -27.26 -21.37 12.24
CA ARG A 866 -27.11 -19.96 12.69
C ARG A 866 -26.21 -19.81 13.91
N ASN A 867 -25.45 -20.85 14.23
CA ASN A 867 -24.46 -20.93 15.32
C ASN A 867 -23.01 -20.77 14.83
N TRP A 868 -22.80 -20.54 13.54
CA TRP A 868 -21.50 -20.19 12.99
C TRP A 868 -21.13 -18.77 13.38
N THR A 869 -19.88 -18.58 13.81
CA THR A 869 -19.34 -17.31 14.30
C THR A 869 -17.91 -17.14 13.82
N GLU A 870 -17.40 -15.91 13.80
CA GLU A 870 -16.03 -15.61 13.35
C GLU A 870 -14.96 -16.44 14.09
N ILE A 871 -15.09 -16.58 15.42
CA ILE A 871 -14.17 -17.39 16.22
C ILE A 871 -14.25 -18.88 15.84
N ASN A 872 -15.46 -19.47 15.79
CA ASN A 872 -15.57 -20.91 15.53
C ASN A 872 -15.26 -21.28 14.08
N ALA A 873 -15.52 -20.39 13.12
CA ALA A 873 -15.08 -20.52 11.73
C ALA A 873 -13.54 -20.55 11.63
N ALA A 874 -12.85 -19.61 12.28
CA ALA A 874 -11.39 -19.57 12.34
C ALA A 874 -10.81 -20.85 12.97
N GLN A 875 -11.37 -21.30 14.10
CA GLN A 875 -10.97 -22.53 14.79
C GLN A 875 -11.20 -23.79 13.95
N THR A 876 -12.33 -23.91 13.25
CA THR A 876 -12.62 -25.07 12.38
C THR A 876 -11.67 -25.13 11.19
N LEU A 877 -11.35 -24.01 10.54
CA LEU A 877 -10.32 -23.97 9.50
C LEU A 877 -8.95 -24.43 10.03
N PHE A 878 -8.58 -24.03 11.26
CA PHE A 878 -7.34 -24.51 11.87
C PHE A 878 -7.37 -26.00 12.22
N GLN A 879 -8.53 -26.53 12.65
CA GLN A 879 -8.75 -27.97 12.84
C GLN A 879 -8.70 -28.78 11.52
N ILE A 880 -8.83 -28.14 10.36
CA ILE A 880 -8.67 -28.79 9.04
C ILE A 880 -7.20 -28.69 8.59
N ARG A 881 -6.59 -27.50 8.69
CA ARG A 881 -5.16 -27.27 8.38
C ARG A 881 -4.21 -28.14 9.20
N SER A 882 -4.45 -28.30 10.49
CA SER A 882 -3.60 -29.11 11.40
C SER A 882 -3.62 -30.61 11.10
N LYS A 883 -4.61 -31.10 10.33
CA LYS A 883 -4.65 -32.49 9.82
C LYS A 883 -3.86 -32.67 8.51
N LYS A 884 -3.52 -31.58 7.80
CA LYS A 884 -2.75 -31.68 6.55
C LYS A 884 -1.29 -32.02 6.86
N LYS A 885 -0.67 -32.81 5.97
CA LYS A 885 0.71 -33.27 6.09
C LYS A 885 1.66 -32.08 6.34
N PHE A 886 2.64 -32.29 7.21
CA PHE A 886 3.70 -31.33 7.57
C PHE A 886 3.26 -30.04 8.28
N ASN A 887 1.98 -29.86 8.68
CA ASN A 887 1.56 -28.63 9.36
C ASN A 887 2.28 -28.40 10.69
N LYS A 888 2.60 -27.14 10.97
CA LYS A 888 3.31 -26.65 12.16
C LYS A 888 2.57 -25.50 12.86
N GLY A 889 1.29 -25.33 12.55
CA GLY A 889 0.42 -24.26 13.04
C GLY A 889 0.00 -23.28 11.94
N LEU A 890 -0.40 -22.08 12.36
CA LEU A 890 -0.79 -20.96 11.49
C LEU A 890 0.41 -20.08 11.15
N SER A 891 0.43 -19.48 9.95
CA SER A 891 1.44 -18.48 9.57
C SER A 891 1.15 -17.08 10.11
N PHE A 892 -0.07 -16.83 10.60
CA PHE A 892 -0.51 -15.67 11.37
C PHE A 892 -1.88 -15.95 12.02
N GLY A 893 -2.34 -15.08 12.93
CA GLY A 893 -3.66 -15.23 13.55
C GLY A 893 -4.79 -14.94 12.56
N THR A 894 -5.58 -15.96 12.21
CA THR A 894 -6.68 -15.91 11.21
C THR A 894 -7.61 -14.72 11.38
N ILE A 895 -7.82 -13.99 10.29
CA ILE A 895 -8.81 -12.95 10.14
C ILE A 895 -10.07 -13.59 9.56
N SER A 896 -11.04 -13.90 10.43
CA SER A 896 -12.39 -14.30 10.05
C SER A 896 -13.32 -13.12 10.36
N ALA A 897 -13.96 -12.53 9.35
CA ALA A 897 -14.59 -11.21 9.49
C ALA A 897 -15.91 -11.10 8.71
N PHE A 898 -17.02 -10.90 9.42
CA PHE A 898 -18.37 -10.83 8.87
C PHE A 898 -18.94 -9.40 8.85
N GLY A 899 -19.49 -9.03 7.69
CA GLY A 899 -20.03 -7.70 7.42
C GLY A 899 -19.05 -6.61 7.83
N SER A 900 -19.47 -5.71 8.72
CA SER A 900 -18.67 -4.53 9.11
C SER A 900 -17.35 -4.83 9.84
N ASN A 901 -17.09 -6.06 10.28
CA ASN A 901 -15.79 -6.44 10.84
C ASN A 901 -14.74 -6.56 9.72
N GLY A 902 -15.15 -6.97 8.51
CA GLY A 902 -14.25 -7.05 7.35
C GLY A 902 -13.72 -5.69 6.89
N ALA A 903 -14.31 -4.56 7.33
CA ALA A 903 -13.78 -3.23 7.08
C ALA A 903 -12.54 -2.90 7.94
N ILE A 904 -12.30 -3.64 9.03
CA ILE A 904 -11.10 -3.50 9.86
C ILE A 904 -10.01 -4.37 9.21
N ILE A 905 -9.04 -3.73 8.54
CA ILE A 905 -8.10 -4.39 7.61
C ILE A 905 -7.37 -5.58 8.24
N HIS A 906 -6.93 -5.42 9.50
CA HIS A 906 -6.29 -6.44 10.33
C HIS A 906 -7.19 -6.89 11.51
N TYR A 907 -8.49 -7.11 11.27
CA TYR A 907 -9.43 -7.61 12.29
C TYR A 907 -8.93 -8.92 12.92
N ARG A 908 -9.12 -9.08 14.23
CA ARG A 908 -9.03 -10.37 14.91
C ARG A 908 -10.32 -10.61 15.69
N PRO A 909 -10.96 -11.77 15.56
CA PRO A 909 -12.20 -12.04 16.27
C PRO A 909 -11.92 -12.26 17.77
N GLU A 910 -12.37 -11.32 18.59
CA GLU A 910 -12.35 -11.38 20.05
C GLU A 910 -13.76 -11.62 20.59
N GLU A 911 -13.92 -12.19 21.79
CA GLU A 911 -15.23 -12.56 22.38
C GLU A 911 -16.22 -11.37 22.50
N ASN A 912 -15.71 -10.13 22.53
CA ASN A 912 -16.47 -8.88 22.56
C ASN A 912 -16.94 -8.37 21.18
N THR A 913 -16.43 -8.94 20.09
CA THR A 913 -16.60 -8.48 18.69
C THR A 913 -17.05 -9.59 17.73
N ASN A 914 -16.88 -10.85 18.15
CA ASN A 914 -17.29 -12.08 17.48
C ASN A 914 -18.76 -12.03 17.02
N LYS A 915 -18.97 -11.94 15.70
CA LYS A 915 -20.31 -11.99 15.09
C LYS A 915 -20.71 -13.41 14.71
N ALA A 916 -22.03 -13.64 14.67
CA ALA A 916 -22.60 -14.74 13.92
C ALA A 916 -22.40 -14.50 12.40
N ILE A 917 -22.14 -15.57 11.66
CA ILE A 917 -22.00 -15.57 10.20
C ILE A 917 -23.33 -16.07 9.61
N ASP A 918 -23.93 -15.29 8.72
CA ASP A 918 -25.13 -15.67 7.98
C ASP A 918 -25.03 -15.28 6.49
N ASN A 919 -26.15 -15.27 5.77
CA ASN A 919 -26.21 -15.01 4.33
C ASN A 919 -26.54 -13.54 3.95
N SER A 920 -26.59 -12.62 4.92
CA SER A 920 -26.99 -11.22 4.72
C SER A 920 -25.87 -10.28 4.26
N SER A 921 -24.61 -10.71 4.31
CA SER A 921 -23.46 -9.86 4.01
C SER A 921 -22.22 -10.64 3.56
N LEU A 922 -21.14 -9.91 3.26
CA LEU A 922 -19.85 -10.48 2.92
C LEU A 922 -19.19 -11.14 4.14
N TYR A 923 -18.52 -12.25 3.86
CA TYR A 923 -17.61 -12.93 4.78
C TYR A 923 -16.20 -12.86 4.20
N LEU A 924 -15.31 -12.11 4.84
CA LEU A 924 -13.88 -12.04 4.50
C LEU A 924 -13.13 -13.03 5.37
N LEU A 925 -12.33 -13.88 4.73
CA LEU A 925 -11.51 -14.90 5.38
C LEU A 925 -10.09 -14.82 4.85
N ASP A 926 -9.19 -14.40 5.71
CA ASP A 926 -7.76 -14.24 5.47
C ASP A 926 -6.97 -15.07 6.49
N SER A 927 -6.15 -15.99 5.99
CA SER A 927 -5.52 -17.01 6.82
C SER A 927 -4.49 -17.87 6.05
N GLY A 928 -3.38 -18.20 6.71
CA GLY A 928 -2.37 -19.12 6.19
C GLY A 928 -1.85 -20.14 7.21
N GLY A 929 -1.02 -21.08 6.75
CA GLY A 929 -0.41 -22.15 7.53
C GLY A 929 1.11 -22.14 7.47
N GLN A 930 1.76 -22.56 8.56
CA GLN A 930 3.15 -23.00 8.53
C GLN A 930 3.22 -24.49 8.24
N TYR A 931 4.14 -24.89 7.37
CA TYR A 931 4.45 -26.29 7.08
C TYR A 931 5.97 -26.47 7.00
N LEU A 932 6.50 -27.66 7.32
CA LEU A 932 7.96 -27.94 7.27
C LEU A 932 8.61 -27.62 5.91
N ASP A 933 7.81 -27.64 4.85
CA ASP A 933 8.18 -27.45 3.46
C ASP A 933 7.84 -26.04 2.92
N GLY A 934 7.02 -25.23 3.60
CA GLY A 934 6.72 -23.87 3.16
C GLY A 934 5.73 -23.10 4.03
N THR A 935 5.60 -21.81 3.78
CA THR A 935 4.64 -20.91 4.45
C THR A 935 3.57 -20.48 3.44
N THR A 936 2.29 -20.48 3.84
CA THR A 936 1.19 -20.07 2.95
C THR A 936 0.53 -18.77 3.41
N ASP A 937 -0.05 -18.06 2.46
CA ASP A 937 -1.00 -16.97 2.68
C ASP A 937 -2.15 -17.01 1.66
N VAL A 938 -3.36 -16.61 2.06
CA VAL A 938 -4.56 -16.54 1.21
C VAL A 938 -5.75 -15.84 1.90
N THR A 939 -6.12 -14.68 1.38
CA THR A 939 -7.44 -14.07 1.54
C THR A 939 -8.43 -14.45 0.43
N ARG A 940 -9.67 -14.82 0.81
CA ARG A 940 -10.86 -14.81 -0.06
C ARG A 940 -12.02 -14.11 0.63
N THR A 941 -12.88 -13.48 -0.17
CA THR A 941 -14.13 -12.85 0.30
C THR A 941 -15.32 -13.54 -0.39
N PHE A 942 -16.32 -13.93 0.40
CA PHE A 942 -17.47 -14.76 -0.01
C PHE A 942 -18.81 -14.06 0.26
N HIS A 943 -19.90 -14.56 -0.33
CA HIS A 943 -21.26 -14.14 0.00
C HIS A 943 -22.25 -15.32 -0.05
N PHE A 944 -22.78 -15.73 1.10
CA PHE A 944 -23.63 -16.93 1.22
C PHE A 944 -25.11 -16.68 0.84
N GLY A 945 -25.50 -15.43 0.54
CA GLY A 945 -26.82 -15.06 0.01
C GLY A 945 -26.73 -14.23 -1.26
N SER A 946 -27.69 -13.34 -1.51
CA SER A 946 -27.68 -12.41 -2.65
C SER A 946 -26.91 -11.12 -2.32
N PRO A 947 -25.77 -10.82 -2.98
CA PRO A 947 -25.03 -9.58 -2.73
C PRO A 947 -25.67 -8.36 -3.38
N THR A 948 -25.30 -7.17 -2.89
CA THR A 948 -25.74 -5.88 -3.45
C THR A 948 -24.84 -5.41 -4.60
N ASP A 949 -25.39 -4.60 -5.51
CA ASP A 949 -24.68 -3.96 -6.63
C ASP A 949 -23.34 -3.30 -6.21
N ASN A 950 -23.29 -2.70 -5.03
CA ASN A 950 -22.10 -2.05 -4.50
C ASN A 950 -21.02 -3.06 -4.06
N GLN A 951 -21.43 -4.20 -3.47
CA GLN A 951 -20.50 -5.28 -3.13
C GLN A 951 -19.95 -5.93 -4.41
N ILE A 952 -20.80 -6.21 -5.39
CA ILE A 952 -20.41 -6.74 -6.72
C ILE A 952 -19.42 -5.77 -7.40
N GLN A 953 -19.76 -4.48 -7.48
CA GLN A 953 -18.92 -3.49 -8.16
C GLN A 953 -17.55 -3.31 -7.48
N MET A 954 -17.49 -3.32 -6.14
CA MET A 954 -16.21 -3.21 -5.44
C MET A 954 -15.41 -4.50 -5.52
N TYR A 955 -16.04 -5.68 -5.40
CA TYR A 955 -15.36 -6.97 -5.57
C TYR A 955 -14.75 -7.12 -6.95
N THR A 956 -15.49 -6.75 -7.99
CA THR A 956 -15.01 -6.85 -9.38
C THR A 956 -13.83 -5.91 -9.64
N ARG A 957 -13.74 -4.76 -8.93
CA ARG A 957 -12.56 -3.88 -8.96
C ARG A 957 -11.36 -4.46 -8.25
N VAL A 958 -11.56 -5.11 -7.10
CA VAL A 958 -10.50 -5.84 -6.37
C VAL A 958 -9.99 -7.01 -7.22
N LEU A 959 -10.88 -7.78 -7.83
CA LEU A 959 -10.51 -8.87 -8.74
C LEU A 959 -9.76 -8.36 -9.97
N ALA A 960 -10.26 -7.31 -10.64
CA ALA A 960 -9.57 -6.71 -11.78
C ALA A 960 -8.18 -6.15 -11.40
N ALA A 961 -8.03 -5.62 -10.18
CA ALA A 961 -6.75 -5.16 -9.65
C ALA A 961 -5.74 -6.31 -9.44
N ALA A 962 -6.19 -7.45 -8.88
CA ALA A 962 -5.34 -8.65 -8.70
C ALA A 962 -4.94 -9.26 -10.05
N ILE A 963 -5.91 -9.46 -10.96
CA ILE A 963 -5.63 -9.96 -12.31
C ILE A 963 -4.61 -9.06 -13.03
N ASP A 964 -4.67 -7.75 -12.84
CA ASP A 964 -3.74 -6.80 -13.47
C ASP A 964 -2.36 -6.72 -12.79
N ILE A 965 -2.17 -7.32 -11.61
CA ILE A 965 -0.86 -7.58 -11.00
C ILE A 965 -0.34 -8.95 -11.50
N ALA A 966 -1.16 -10.00 -11.40
CA ALA A 966 -0.80 -11.35 -11.87
C ALA A 966 -0.51 -11.43 -13.38
N SER A 967 -1.07 -10.52 -14.18
CA SER A 967 -0.82 -10.40 -15.63
C SER A 967 0.37 -9.52 -15.99
N VAL A 968 1.19 -9.08 -15.03
CA VAL A 968 2.36 -8.22 -15.30
C VAL A 968 3.44 -8.97 -16.08
N VAL A 969 3.87 -8.34 -17.18
CA VAL A 969 5.03 -8.74 -17.97
C VAL A 969 6.04 -7.59 -17.94
N ALA A 970 7.19 -7.79 -17.30
CA ALA A 970 8.17 -6.73 -17.04
C ALA A 970 9.61 -7.25 -17.11
N PRO A 971 10.64 -6.41 -17.34
CA PRO A 971 12.04 -6.86 -17.31
C PRO A 971 12.44 -7.48 -15.96
N VAL A 972 13.36 -8.45 -15.98
CA VAL A 972 13.98 -8.96 -14.75
C VAL A 972 14.66 -7.82 -13.98
N GLY A 973 14.44 -7.73 -12.67
CA GLY A 973 14.91 -6.61 -11.85
C GLY A 973 14.00 -5.37 -11.85
N VAL A 974 12.78 -5.47 -12.38
CA VAL A 974 11.74 -4.46 -12.18
C VAL A 974 11.53 -4.16 -10.69
N ILE A 975 11.42 -2.89 -10.33
CA ILE A 975 11.23 -2.47 -8.94
C ILE A 975 9.76 -2.66 -8.54
N ASP A 976 9.51 -3.39 -7.46
CA ASP A 976 8.19 -3.76 -6.92
C ASP A 976 7.16 -2.62 -6.85
N ARG A 977 7.50 -1.47 -6.26
CA ARG A 977 6.62 -0.29 -6.18
C ARG A 977 6.09 0.23 -7.52
N ASN A 978 6.78 -0.06 -8.62
CA ASN A 978 6.35 0.36 -9.96
C ASN A 978 5.18 -0.49 -10.46
N ILE A 979 4.97 -1.66 -9.87
CA ILE A 979 3.92 -2.63 -10.22
C ILE A 979 2.64 -2.37 -9.42
N ASP A 980 2.74 -2.00 -8.14
CA ASP A 980 1.59 -1.72 -7.24
C ASP A 980 0.52 -0.78 -7.85
N TYR A 981 0.92 0.23 -8.64
CA TYR A 981 -0.01 1.10 -9.35
C TYR A 981 -0.97 0.37 -10.31
N ALA A 982 -0.58 -0.80 -10.83
CA ALA A 982 -1.42 -1.62 -11.71
C ALA A 982 -2.71 -2.07 -11.00
N ALA A 983 -2.65 -2.35 -9.69
CA ALA A 983 -3.85 -2.58 -8.88
C ALA A 983 -4.58 -1.27 -8.54
N ARG A 984 -3.87 -0.28 -7.98
CA ARG A 984 -4.50 0.94 -7.43
C ARG A 984 -5.30 1.77 -8.44
N LYS A 985 -4.97 1.71 -9.73
CA LYS A 985 -5.72 2.41 -10.79
C LYS A 985 -7.24 2.14 -10.77
N HIS A 986 -7.68 0.94 -10.36
CA HIS A 986 -9.11 0.59 -10.30
C HIS A 986 -9.90 1.39 -9.24
N PHE A 987 -9.20 1.86 -8.22
CA PHE A 987 -9.73 2.65 -7.10
C PHE A 987 -9.48 4.14 -7.30
N TYR A 988 -8.30 4.53 -7.78
CA TYR A 988 -7.99 5.93 -8.11
C TYR A 988 -8.93 6.51 -9.17
N ASN A 989 -9.34 5.70 -10.16
CA ASN A 989 -10.35 6.10 -11.16
C ASN A 989 -11.75 6.39 -10.58
N ILE A 990 -12.00 6.09 -9.30
CA ILE A 990 -13.24 6.43 -8.57
C ILE A 990 -12.98 7.21 -7.27
N GLY A 991 -11.77 7.75 -7.07
CA GLY A 991 -11.42 8.51 -5.85
C GLY A 991 -11.34 7.68 -4.57
N LYS A 992 -11.00 6.40 -4.67
CA LYS A 992 -10.80 5.45 -3.55
C LYS A 992 -9.34 4.94 -3.54
N ASP A 993 -8.93 4.32 -2.43
CA ASP A 993 -7.64 3.61 -2.25
C ASP A 993 -7.79 2.59 -1.09
N TYR A 994 -6.79 1.74 -0.86
CA TYR A 994 -6.68 0.83 0.28
C TYR A 994 -5.40 1.10 1.09
N ARG A 995 -5.53 1.13 2.43
CA ARG A 995 -4.49 1.61 3.37
C ARG A 995 -3.42 0.55 3.73
N HIS A 996 -3.05 -0.31 2.79
CA HIS A 996 -1.97 -1.30 2.91
C HIS A 996 -1.22 -1.44 1.57
N GLY A 997 -0.18 -2.27 1.53
CA GLY A 997 0.48 -2.64 0.27
C GLY A 997 -0.45 -3.46 -0.63
N THR A 998 -0.07 -3.67 -1.88
CA THR A 998 -0.63 -4.71 -2.75
C THR A 998 0.04 -6.07 -2.50
N GLY A 999 1.08 -6.14 -1.66
CA GLY A 999 1.63 -7.42 -1.19
C GLY A 999 3.08 -7.39 -0.70
N HIS A 1000 3.52 -8.56 -0.24
CA HIS A 1000 4.77 -8.79 0.50
C HIS A 1000 5.43 -10.10 0.06
N GLY A 1001 6.75 -10.24 0.21
CA GLY A 1001 7.44 -11.51 0.02
C GLY A 1001 6.97 -12.59 1.02
N ILE A 1002 7.06 -13.87 0.65
CA ILE A 1002 6.70 -15.01 1.51
C ILE A 1002 7.92 -15.91 1.78
N GLY A 1003 8.15 -16.26 3.04
CA GLY A 1003 9.24 -17.14 3.48
C GLY A 1003 9.07 -18.63 3.20
N SER A 1004 10.19 -19.37 3.24
CA SER A 1004 10.24 -20.84 3.06
C SER A 1004 10.25 -21.53 4.43
N TYR A 1005 9.06 -21.84 4.96
CA TYR A 1005 8.85 -22.20 6.37
C TYR A 1005 9.47 -21.14 7.30
N LEU A 1006 9.17 -19.87 7.07
CA LEU A 1006 9.74 -18.71 7.77
C LEU A 1006 8.64 -17.65 7.99
N ASN A 1007 9.00 -16.38 8.16
CA ASN A 1007 8.05 -15.28 8.27
C ASN A 1007 7.13 -15.24 7.04
N VAL A 1008 5.82 -15.08 7.26
CA VAL A 1008 4.85 -14.89 6.16
C VAL A 1008 5.01 -13.53 5.49
N HIS A 1009 5.41 -12.51 6.26
CA HIS A 1009 5.88 -11.22 5.76
C HIS A 1009 7.41 -11.25 5.64
N GLU A 1010 7.94 -11.46 4.43
CA GLU A 1010 9.38 -11.55 4.16
C GLU A 1010 9.87 -10.44 3.22
N GLY A 1011 11.08 -9.93 3.48
CA GLY A 1011 11.83 -9.13 2.49
C GLY A 1011 12.44 -10.02 1.39
N HIS A 1012 12.92 -9.47 0.26
CA HIS A 1012 13.10 -8.04 -0.01
C HIS A 1012 11.88 -7.35 -0.65
N THR A 1013 10.94 -8.12 -1.23
CA THR A 1013 9.81 -7.61 -2.03
C THR A 1013 8.69 -7.00 -1.19
N ARG A 1014 8.21 -5.82 -1.60
CA ARG A 1014 6.93 -5.24 -1.13
C ARG A 1014 6.28 -4.38 -2.20
N LEU A 1015 5.14 -4.82 -2.71
CA LEU A 1015 4.31 -4.04 -3.62
C LEU A 1015 3.62 -2.94 -2.81
N ALA A 1016 4.17 -1.73 -2.80
CA ALA A 1016 3.60 -0.55 -2.14
C ALA A 1016 4.10 0.76 -2.78
N MET A 1017 3.32 1.85 -2.70
CA MET A 1017 3.69 3.18 -3.24
C MET A 1017 4.77 3.90 -2.41
N GLU A 1018 5.89 3.26 -2.09
CA GLU A 1018 6.90 3.80 -1.17
C GLU A 1018 8.05 4.58 -1.85
N LYS A 1019 8.76 5.37 -1.04
CA LYS A 1019 9.93 6.18 -1.45
C LYS A 1019 11.11 5.32 -1.92
N THR A 1020 11.15 4.06 -1.51
CA THR A 1020 12.11 3.01 -1.89
C THR A 1020 11.34 1.79 -2.43
N GLY A 1021 12.05 0.84 -3.03
CA GLY A 1021 11.48 -0.42 -3.53
C GLY A 1021 12.57 -1.35 -4.02
N SER A 1022 12.26 -2.63 -4.15
CA SER A 1022 13.20 -3.74 -4.35
C SER A 1022 13.08 -4.37 -5.74
N PRO A 1023 14.17 -4.89 -6.33
CA PRO A 1023 14.14 -5.55 -7.64
C PRO A 1023 13.55 -6.96 -7.57
N ILE A 1024 12.47 -7.23 -8.30
CA ILE A 1024 11.90 -8.58 -8.40
C ILE A 1024 12.78 -9.46 -9.31
N LYS A 1025 13.12 -10.66 -8.81
CA LYS A 1025 13.97 -11.66 -9.46
C LYS A 1025 13.24 -13.01 -9.58
N PRO A 1026 13.54 -13.86 -10.59
CA PRO A 1026 12.96 -15.19 -10.70
C PRO A 1026 13.24 -16.04 -9.45
N GLY A 1027 12.26 -16.81 -8.99
CA GLY A 1027 12.34 -17.63 -7.77
C GLY A 1027 11.83 -16.92 -6.51
N MET A 1028 11.52 -15.62 -6.55
CA MET A 1028 10.79 -14.94 -5.47
C MET A 1028 9.32 -15.36 -5.44
N PHE A 1029 8.75 -15.44 -4.23
CA PHE A 1029 7.32 -15.60 -3.97
C PHE A 1029 6.81 -14.39 -3.20
N PHE A 1030 5.64 -13.87 -3.57
CA PHE A 1030 5.03 -12.70 -2.92
C PHE A 1030 3.50 -12.73 -3.05
N SER A 1031 2.79 -12.10 -2.12
CA SER A 1031 1.33 -11.90 -2.22
C SER A 1031 0.96 -10.85 -3.26
N ASP A 1032 -0.19 -11.05 -3.88
CA ASP A 1032 -0.97 -10.04 -4.61
C ASP A 1032 -2.32 -9.95 -3.91
N GLU A 1033 -2.48 -8.96 -3.02
CA GLU A 1033 -3.53 -8.84 -1.98
C GLU A 1033 -4.40 -7.54 -2.06
N PRO A 1034 -4.77 -6.99 -3.22
CA PRO A 1034 -5.54 -5.74 -3.28
C PRO A 1034 -6.86 -5.84 -2.49
N GLY A 1035 -7.31 -4.69 -1.99
CA GLY A 1035 -8.48 -4.62 -1.12
C GLY A 1035 -9.36 -3.38 -1.29
N TYR A 1036 -10.50 -3.41 -0.61
CA TYR A 1036 -11.43 -2.30 -0.50
C TYR A 1036 -12.20 -2.40 0.82
N TYR A 1037 -12.25 -1.29 1.58
CA TYR A 1037 -12.82 -1.27 2.93
C TYR A 1037 -13.78 -0.08 3.04
N GLU A 1038 -15.02 -0.36 3.47
CA GLU A 1038 -16.10 0.60 3.60
C GLU A 1038 -16.51 0.63 5.08
N ASP A 1039 -15.92 1.57 5.82
CA ASP A 1039 -16.05 1.73 7.28
C ASP A 1039 -17.48 1.50 7.77
N GLY A 1040 -17.64 0.58 8.72
CA GLY A 1040 -18.93 0.25 9.32
C GLY A 1040 -19.89 -0.57 8.45
N LYS A 1041 -19.51 -0.98 7.22
CA LYS A 1041 -20.37 -1.78 6.32
C LYS A 1041 -19.77 -3.13 5.95
N PHE A 1042 -18.63 -3.15 5.25
CA PHE A 1042 -17.94 -4.36 4.81
C PHE A 1042 -16.51 -4.06 4.35
N GLY A 1043 -15.71 -5.12 4.19
CA GLY A 1043 -14.47 -5.06 3.41
C GLY A 1043 -14.35 -6.25 2.47
N ILE A 1044 -13.43 -6.13 1.52
CA ILE A 1044 -13.09 -7.10 0.50
C ILE A 1044 -11.58 -7.09 0.38
N ARG A 1045 -10.95 -8.25 0.43
CA ARG A 1045 -9.57 -8.48 -0.02
C ARG A 1045 -9.57 -9.78 -0.81
N LEU A 1046 -8.75 -9.85 -1.85
CA LEU A 1046 -8.55 -11.05 -2.65
C LEU A 1046 -7.06 -11.22 -2.83
N GLU A 1047 -6.54 -12.37 -2.38
CA GLU A 1047 -5.11 -12.54 -2.25
C GLU A 1047 -4.62 -13.86 -2.80
N THR A 1048 -3.60 -13.82 -3.63
CA THR A 1048 -2.98 -15.02 -4.20
C THR A 1048 -1.47 -14.89 -4.12
N ILE A 1049 -0.76 -15.88 -3.59
CA ILE A 1049 0.69 -15.92 -3.70
C ILE A 1049 1.07 -16.16 -5.15
N LEU A 1050 1.96 -15.31 -5.65
CA LEU A 1050 2.53 -15.36 -6.99
C LEU A 1050 4.01 -15.77 -6.93
N GLN A 1051 4.45 -16.58 -7.88
CA GLN A 1051 5.87 -16.87 -8.11
C GLN A 1051 6.39 -16.04 -9.28
N ALA A 1052 7.50 -15.33 -9.09
CA ALA A 1052 8.25 -14.73 -10.19
C ALA A 1052 8.98 -15.80 -11.01
N ILE A 1053 8.66 -15.91 -12.30
CA ILE A 1053 9.34 -16.79 -13.25
C ILE A 1053 9.91 -15.98 -14.43
N LYS A 1054 10.91 -16.50 -15.13
CA LYS A 1054 11.28 -15.94 -16.45
C LYS A 1054 10.18 -16.27 -17.47
N ASN A 1055 9.71 -15.26 -18.20
CA ASN A 1055 8.78 -15.45 -19.32
C ASN A 1055 9.49 -16.26 -20.43
N PRO A 1056 9.02 -17.46 -20.79
CA PRO A 1056 9.72 -18.35 -21.72
C PRO A 1056 9.72 -17.83 -23.16
N ASP A 1057 8.66 -17.15 -23.58
CA ASP A 1057 8.50 -16.58 -24.92
C ASP A 1057 9.33 -15.29 -25.12
N LEU A 1058 9.69 -14.60 -24.04
CA LEU A 1058 10.41 -13.31 -24.08
C LEU A 1058 11.85 -13.34 -23.54
N SER A 1059 12.33 -14.47 -22.99
CA SER A 1059 13.69 -14.60 -22.42
C SER A 1059 14.71 -15.27 -23.37
N ASN A 1060 14.39 -15.40 -24.66
CA ASN A 1060 15.28 -15.97 -25.67
C ASN A 1060 15.50 -14.97 -26.83
N ASN A 1061 16.75 -14.55 -27.05
CA ASN A 1061 17.17 -13.60 -28.10
C ASN A 1061 16.47 -12.22 -28.06
N ASN A 1062 15.90 -11.81 -26.93
CA ASN A 1062 15.29 -10.50 -26.76
C ASN A 1062 16.37 -9.40 -26.61
N PRO A 1063 16.44 -8.39 -27.48
CA PRO A 1063 17.48 -7.35 -27.43
C PRO A 1063 17.36 -6.39 -26.24
N TYR A 1064 16.31 -6.52 -25.42
CA TYR A 1064 16.10 -5.75 -24.19
C TYR A 1064 16.37 -6.55 -22.91
N GLY A 1065 16.82 -7.82 -23.03
CA GLY A 1065 17.08 -8.71 -21.90
C GLY A 1065 15.89 -9.60 -21.52
N ASP A 1066 16.03 -10.33 -20.42
CA ASP A 1066 15.02 -11.26 -19.91
C ASP A 1066 13.81 -10.53 -19.30
N PHE A 1067 12.64 -11.14 -19.41
CA PHE A 1067 11.39 -10.66 -18.84
C PHE A 1067 10.83 -11.67 -17.82
N LEU A 1068 10.02 -11.17 -16.90
CA LEU A 1068 9.26 -11.92 -15.91
C LEU A 1068 7.81 -12.10 -16.35
N ASN A 1069 7.23 -13.23 -15.94
CA ASN A 1069 5.80 -13.42 -15.72
C ASN A 1069 5.59 -13.82 -14.25
N PHE A 1070 4.35 -13.74 -13.77
CA PHE A 1070 3.96 -14.21 -12.44
C PHE A 1070 3.02 -15.43 -12.55
N GLU A 1071 3.36 -16.54 -11.90
CA GLU A 1071 2.50 -17.74 -11.82
C GLU A 1071 1.71 -17.73 -10.50
N PRO A 1072 0.38 -17.94 -10.50
CA PRO A 1072 -0.39 -18.08 -9.27
C PRO A 1072 -0.11 -19.43 -8.57
N VAL A 1073 -0.05 -19.38 -7.23
CA VAL A 1073 0.33 -20.51 -6.37
C VAL A 1073 -0.76 -20.81 -5.32
N SER A 1074 -1.42 -19.79 -4.74
CA SER A 1074 -2.61 -19.99 -3.89
C SER A 1074 -3.86 -20.26 -4.76
N LEU A 1075 -4.05 -21.51 -5.17
CA LEU A 1075 -5.12 -21.93 -6.09
C LEU A 1075 -6.46 -22.14 -5.35
N VAL A 1076 -7.22 -21.07 -5.12
CA VAL A 1076 -8.54 -21.09 -4.46
C VAL A 1076 -9.54 -20.26 -5.28
N PRO A 1077 -10.74 -20.78 -5.61
CA PRO A 1077 -11.68 -20.12 -6.52
C PRO A 1077 -12.14 -18.73 -6.04
N PHE A 1078 -12.41 -17.85 -7.00
CA PHE A 1078 -13.11 -16.59 -6.77
C PHE A 1078 -14.63 -16.81 -6.75
N GLU A 1079 -15.37 -15.92 -6.08
CA GLU A 1079 -16.80 -16.07 -5.80
C GLU A 1079 -17.67 -15.56 -6.98
N PRO A 1080 -18.31 -16.44 -7.77
CA PRO A 1080 -19.02 -16.03 -8.99
C PRO A 1080 -20.14 -15.02 -8.73
N LYS A 1081 -20.81 -15.11 -7.56
CA LYS A 1081 -21.92 -14.23 -7.16
C LYS A 1081 -21.51 -12.75 -7.06
N LEU A 1082 -20.21 -12.46 -6.98
CA LEU A 1082 -19.66 -11.11 -6.77
C LEU A 1082 -18.99 -10.50 -8.02
N ILE A 1083 -19.02 -11.15 -9.18
CA ILE A 1083 -18.26 -10.73 -10.38
C ILE A 1083 -19.18 -10.14 -11.46
N ASP A 1084 -19.06 -8.83 -11.68
CA ASP A 1084 -19.58 -8.16 -12.88
C ASP A 1084 -18.71 -8.50 -14.11
N LYS A 1085 -19.13 -9.57 -14.80
CA LYS A 1085 -18.53 -10.07 -16.04
C LYS A 1085 -18.45 -9.02 -17.17
N THR A 1086 -19.16 -7.90 -17.08
CA THR A 1086 -19.14 -6.80 -18.08
C THR A 1086 -18.07 -5.74 -17.80
N TYR A 1087 -17.63 -5.60 -16.55
CA TYR A 1087 -16.52 -4.70 -16.18
C TYR A 1087 -15.16 -5.28 -16.62
N LEU A 1088 -15.00 -6.60 -16.62
CA LEU A 1088 -13.75 -7.27 -16.96
C LEU A 1088 -13.44 -7.18 -18.46
N THR A 1089 -12.23 -6.73 -18.78
CA THR A 1089 -11.68 -6.73 -20.15
C THR A 1089 -11.54 -8.16 -20.69
N ILE A 1090 -11.43 -8.32 -22.01
CA ILE A 1090 -11.31 -9.65 -22.63
C ILE A 1090 -10.14 -10.44 -22.02
N SER A 1091 -8.96 -9.83 -21.88
CA SER A 1091 -7.79 -10.52 -21.34
C SER A 1091 -7.83 -10.80 -19.83
N GLN A 1092 -8.59 -10.01 -19.05
CA GLN A 1092 -8.88 -10.37 -17.65
C GLN A 1092 -9.84 -11.58 -17.58
N ARG A 1093 -10.74 -11.72 -18.55
CA ARG A 1093 -11.64 -12.89 -18.68
C ARG A 1093 -10.92 -14.13 -19.20
N GLU A 1094 -9.95 -13.96 -20.08
CA GLU A 1094 -9.01 -15.01 -20.50
C GLU A 1094 -8.19 -15.51 -19.29
N TRP A 1095 -7.55 -14.61 -18.53
CA TRP A 1095 -6.80 -14.97 -17.32
C TRP A 1095 -7.67 -15.71 -16.29
N LEU A 1096 -8.91 -15.27 -16.05
CA LEU A 1096 -9.81 -15.95 -15.11
C LEU A 1096 -10.21 -17.35 -15.59
N ASN A 1097 -10.46 -17.53 -16.90
CA ASN A 1097 -10.70 -18.84 -17.48
C ASN A 1097 -9.47 -19.76 -17.36
N ASP A 1098 -8.25 -19.24 -17.60
CA ASP A 1098 -6.99 -19.98 -17.46
C ASP A 1098 -6.72 -20.37 -15.98
N TYR A 1099 -7.00 -19.47 -15.03
CA TYR A 1099 -6.94 -19.75 -13.59
C TYR A 1099 -7.93 -20.85 -13.16
N ASN A 1100 -9.16 -20.82 -13.69
CA ASN A 1100 -10.15 -21.87 -13.45
C ASN A 1100 -9.76 -23.22 -14.09
N ALA A 1101 -9.07 -23.20 -15.24
CA ALA A 1101 -8.50 -24.40 -15.84
C ALA A 1101 -7.38 -25.01 -14.98
N LEU A 1102 -6.54 -24.16 -14.36
CA LEU A 1102 -5.49 -24.58 -13.42
C LEU A 1102 -6.06 -25.14 -12.11
N LEU A 1103 -7.15 -24.56 -11.58
CA LEU A 1103 -7.91 -25.14 -10.46
C LEU A 1103 -8.43 -26.55 -10.81
N ASN A 1104 -8.97 -26.73 -12.03
CA ASN A 1104 -9.51 -28.00 -12.51
C ASN A 1104 -8.42 -29.08 -12.69
N THR A 1105 -7.21 -28.72 -13.10
CA THR A 1105 -6.12 -29.70 -13.33
C THR A 1105 -5.28 -29.99 -12.08
N THR A 1106 -5.15 -29.04 -11.16
CA THR A 1106 -4.27 -29.18 -9.98
C THR A 1106 -5.05 -29.49 -8.69
N ILE A 1107 -6.21 -28.88 -8.45
CA ILE A 1107 -6.89 -28.95 -7.15
C ILE A 1107 -8.09 -29.89 -7.15
N ALA A 1108 -8.90 -29.93 -8.21
CA ALA A 1108 -10.05 -30.85 -8.28
C ALA A 1108 -9.67 -32.35 -8.06
N PRO A 1109 -8.58 -32.89 -8.65
CA PRO A 1109 -8.16 -34.28 -8.40
C PRO A 1109 -7.78 -34.57 -6.93
N LEU A 1110 -7.41 -33.54 -6.16
CA LEU A 1110 -7.09 -33.67 -4.73
C LEU A 1110 -8.35 -33.67 -3.84
N LEU A 1111 -9.51 -33.34 -4.40
CA LEU A 1111 -10.81 -33.28 -3.72
C LEU A 1111 -11.74 -34.45 -4.08
N GLU A 1112 -11.34 -35.40 -4.93
CA GLU A 1112 -12.14 -36.58 -5.33
C GLU A 1112 -12.63 -37.47 -4.16
N HIS A 1113 -12.17 -37.24 -2.94
CA HIS A 1113 -12.57 -37.97 -1.72
C HIS A 1113 -13.48 -37.15 -0.79
N ASP A 1114 -13.76 -35.89 -1.12
CA ASP A 1114 -14.72 -35.02 -0.47
C ASP A 1114 -15.69 -34.47 -1.54
N GLU A 1115 -16.80 -35.20 -1.72
CA GLU A 1115 -17.82 -34.94 -2.74
C GLU A 1115 -18.36 -33.49 -2.64
N LEU A 1116 -18.55 -32.97 -1.43
CA LEU A 1116 -19.03 -31.61 -1.19
C LEU A 1116 -17.99 -30.56 -1.59
N ALA A 1117 -16.72 -30.73 -1.22
CA ALA A 1117 -15.64 -29.83 -1.60
C ALA A 1117 -15.35 -29.86 -3.11
N HIS A 1118 -15.47 -31.03 -3.74
CA HIS A 1118 -15.33 -31.20 -5.19
C HIS A 1118 -16.49 -30.52 -5.95
N GLU A 1119 -17.76 -30.74 -5.58
CA GLU A 1119 -18.90 -30.06 -6.21
C GLU A 1119 -18.88 -28.55 -5.98
N TYR A 1120 -18.46 -28.08 -4.80
CA TYR A 1120 -18.25 -26.67 -4.49
C TYR A 1120 -17.20 -26.01 -5.40
N LEU A 1121 -16.11 -26.71 -5.71
CA LEU A 1121 -15.09 -26.21 -6.62
C LEU A 1121 -15.58 -26.22 -8.07
N MET A 1122 -16.18 -27.33 -8.51
CA MET A 1122 -16.63 -27.50 -9.90
C MET A 1122 -17.80 -26.56 -10.27
N SER A 1123 -18.74 -26.31 -9.36
CA SER A 1123 -19.77 -25.28 -9.56
C SER A 1123 -19.15 -23.90 -9.80
N ARG A 1124 -18.16 -23.50 -9.00
CA ARG A 1124 -17.48 -22.20 -9.13
C ARG A 1124 -16.61 -22.09 -10.38
N ILE A 1125 -15.94 -23.16 -10.80
CA ILE A 1125 -15.21 -23.22 -12.09
C ILE A 1125 -16.18 -23.02 -13.26
N ASN A 1126 -17.33 -23.69 -13.25
CA ASN A 1126 -18.34 -23.61 -14.31
C ASN A 1126 -19.07 -22.25 -14.31
N GLU A 1127 -19.46 -21.73 -13.15
CA GLU A 1127 -20.11 -20.42 -13.03
C GLU A 1127 -19.16 -19.26 -13.34
N ASN A 1128 -17.87 -19.37 -13.04
CA ASN A 1128 -16.85 -18.41 -13.45
C ASN A 1128 -16.42 -18.55 -14.92
N TYR A 1129 -16.88 -19.56 -15.67
CA TYR A 1129 -16.53 -19.68 -17.09
C TYR A 1129 -17.16 -18.54 -17.91
N LEU A 1130 -16.34 -17.89 -18.73
CA LEU A 1130 -16.72 -16.70 -19.50
C LEU A 1130 -16.61 -16.96 -21.00
N GLU A 1131 -17.74 -16.95 -21.71
CA GLU A 1131 -17.74 -17.04 -23.17
C GLU A 1131 -17.10 -15.80 -23.80
N ILE A 1132 -16.11 -16.03 -24.68
CA ILE A 1132 -15.37 -14.98 -25.39
C ILE A 1132 -15.87 -14.94 -26.84
N HIS A 1133 -16.95 -14.20 -27.09
CA HIS A 1133 -17.49 -13.96 -28.43
C HIS A 1133 -16.53 -13.08 -29.27
N THR A 1134 -15.53 -13.69 -29.90
CA THR A 1134 -14.52 -12.99 -30.72
C THR A 1134 -15.04 -12.61 -32.11
N THR A 1135 -15.52 -11.38 -32.27
CA THR A 1135 -15.85 -10.82 -33.60
C THR A 1135 -14.60 -10.39 -34.37
N ARG A 1136 -13.93 -11.36 -35.00
CA ARG A 1136 -12.74 -11.29 -35.90
C ARG A 1136 -11.38 -11.08 -35.24
N GLY A 1137 -10.40 -11.84 -35.75
CA GLY A 1137 -8.95 -11.56 -35.63
C GLY A 1137 -8.26 -12.41 -34.57
N HIS A 1138 -7.26 -13.20 -34.98
CA HIS A 1138 -6.46 -13.99 -34.03
C HIS A 1138 -5.53 -13.09 -33.20
N PHE A 1139 -5.64 -13.22 -31.88
CA PHE A 1139 -4.48 -13.19 -30.99
C PHE A 1139 -4.21 -14.64 -30.53
N PRO A 1140 -2.94 -15.06 -30.36
CA PRO A 1140 -2.62 -16.33 -29.74
C PRO A 1140 -2.83 -16.25 -28.21
N PRO A 1141 -3.24 -17.33 -27.53
CA PRO A 1141 -3.37 -17.35 -26.07
C PRO A 1141 -2.00 -17.19 -25.38
N LEU A 1142 -2.00 -16.59 -24.19
CA LEU A 1142 -0.79 -16.24 -23.44
C LEU A 1142 -0.12 -17.41 -22.69
N PHE A 1143 -0.77 -18.57 -22.63
CA PHE A 1143 -0.19 -19.80 -22.06
C PHE A 1143 -0.06 -20.91 -23.11
N LYS A 1144 1.12 -20.99 -23.74
CA LYS A 1144 1.55 -22.22 -24.41
C LYS A 1144 2.16 -23.19 -23.40
N HIS A 1145 1.31 -24.01 -22.78
CA HIS A 1145 1.80 -25.30 -22.28
C HIS A 1145 2.46 -26.08 -23.43
N SER A 1146 3.65 -26.59 -23.18
CA SER A 1146 4.32 -27.51 -24.10
C SER A 1146 3.54 -28.83 -24.13
N ASN A 1147 2.95 -29.16 -25.28
CA ASN A 1147 2.12 -30.36 -25.46
C ASN A 1147 2.91 -31.64 -25.16
N ILE A 1148 2.68 -32.24 -23.98
CA ILE A 1148 3.00 -33.65 -23.66
C ILE A 1148 1.70 -34.41 -23.37
N PHE A 1149 0.67 -34.18 -24.19
CA PHE A 1149 -0.55 -34.98 -24.22
C PHE A 1149 -0.85 -35.45 -25.64
N GLY A 1150 -0.41 -36.66 -25.95
CA GLY A 1150 -0.88 -37.39 -27.12
C GLY A 1150 -2.11 -38.20 -26.76
N ASN A 1151 -3.28 -37.82 -27.30
CA ASN A 1151 -4.53 -38.54 -27.09
C ASN A 1151 -4.42 -40.04 -27.44
N ASN A 1152 -4.92 -40.90 -26.56
CA ASN A 1152 -5.35 -42.26 -26.90
C ASN A 1152 -6.46 -42.70 -25.94
N SER A 1153 -7.60 -43.10 -26.53
CA SER A 1153 -8.83 -43.60 -25.89
C SER A 1153 -9.37 -42.76 -24.73
#